data_AF-A0A938LB17-F1
#
_entry.id   AF-A0A938LB17-F1
#
_cell.length_a   1.000
_cell.length_b   1.000
_cell.length_c   1.000
_cell.angle_alpha   90.00
_cell.angle_beta   90.00
_cell.angle_gamma   90.00
#
_symmetry.space_group_name_H-M   'P 1'
#
loop_
_entity.id
_entity.type
_entity.pdbx_description
1 polymer ?
#
loop_
_entity_poly.entity_id
_entity_poly.type
_entity_poly.pdbx_seq_one_letter_code
_entity_poly.pdbx_strand_id
1 'polypeptide(L)'
;MRIQSKMTIPSAFPAGNPPAADHSHESTPTGRLTLFALFIDGQAVVVDGDTIHDPARLEELRRRCGDGGRIVAELSLLIEWPDEDRRKILRWLADLGREHGDVAYRVTHNGDTHADLLDAILSLFRADQSTSDRSSVLTFAVEAAAYAQPNGLEIACNSIVNRLREHGVRGLRVAALVAQARDLLRRPVAGRGDDNAVRVHEVLPDAPCPADTIVPPKWILTADGIVSRTAGPEVLVPAPVLATRRLTDVDGGDESVELAWWRGGAWHTRIVARGTIAKSRTIVELADYGLPVTSTNAEALVDYLLDIEVANFDVLPQSRVSHRMGWLRGNDEYQLFLCGRQLVSNESSEGQTERVEFRGFDVGDEQLVAGLHDKGDFDTWRNAITPLQQFPRARLGVIASLAPPLLAPLATHNFIISYAGATSTGKTSTLRLGASCWGCPDERSPAAAIGTWDATRVWLERASAINDCIPLIIDDTQRAKNRHDIGQTIYDVTNGRGRGRGSERGLARTNVWRTVMCTTGEGPLTTYTEHGGTRARALEMWGSPFGQLTAGSASLVSQLNEVIREHYGHAGPRFVRHLINSEDSWPVIQERFRQLREFFQQRAGTNSVAGRMAEHFAVLHVTEELACQAGILPWDNLQTANALWAEITAETDEADRAAVALRYVAGWCHAHESDLWTSSNRLYAPSTGWAGRWRVTGRQGEPECLALYPHRLDKVLEERGFEAAAVRRLWKDREWLRASDGKTTLKVRIDADTIEMVAIRWDAIRSVMGTEEAVA
;
A
#
# COMPACT_ATOMS: atom_id res chain seq x y z
N MET A 1 24.87 5.44 47.80
CA MET A 1 24.16 5.03 49.03
C MET A 1 24.30 3.52 49.15
N ARG A 2 24.93 3.05 50.23
CA ARG A 2 25.23 1.64 50.52
C ARG A 2 23.94 0.80 50.58
N ILE A 3 24.01 -0.46 50.17
CA ILE A 3 23.83 -1.65 51.02
C ILE A 3 24.45 -2.85 50.29
N GLN A 4 25.48 -3.41 50.91
CA GLN A 4 26.01 -4.74 50.63
C GLN A 4 25.14 -5.76 51.38
N SER A 5 24.76 -6.85 50.73
CA SER A 5 24.45 -8.11 51.41
C SER A 5 25.12 -9.26 50.65
N LYS A 6 26.32 -9.62 51.13
CA LYS A 6 26.95 -10.92 50.88
C LYS A 6 26.04 -11.98 51.48
N MET A 7 25.50 -12.89 50.69
CA MET A 7 24.96 -14.15 51.19
C MET A 7 26.02 -15.22 50.99
N THR A 8 26.61 -15.62 52.11
CA THR A 8 27.66 -16.63 52.24
C THR A 8 27.04 -18.00 51.99
N ILE A 9 27.61 -18.77 51.06
CA ILE A 9 27.27 -20.19 50.84
C ILE A 9 27.83 -20.99 52.04
N PRO A 10 27.01 -21.78 52.78
CA PRO A 10 27.55 -22.70 53.76
C PRO A 10 28.22 -23.88 53.05
N SER A 11 29.49 -24.11 53.36
CA SER A 11 30.24 -25.29 52.99
C SER A 11 29.80 -26.52 53.80
N ALA A 12 29.69 -27.65 53.10
CA ALA A 12 29.72 -29.04 53.60
C ALA A 12 28.53 -29.55 54.44
N PHE A 13 27.88 -30.60 53.93
CA PHE A 13 27.14 -31.60 54.71
C PHE A 13 27.49 -33.02 54.16
N PRO A 14 27.33 -34.07 54.98
CA PRO A 14 28.21 -35.23 55.01
C PRO A 14 27.81 -36.29 53.97
N ALA A 15 28.80 -37.07 53.57
CA ALA A 15 28.61 -38.30 52.81
C ALA A 15 27.77 -39.30 53.62
N GLY A 16 26.46 -39.28 53.40
CA GLY A 16 25.54 -40.33 53.82
C GLY A 16 24.79 -40.82 52.58
N ASN A 17 25.21 -41.97 52.04
CA ASN A 17 24.45 -42.66 51.00
C ASN A 17 23.05 -43.01 51.54
N PRO A 18 21.95 -42.63 50.86
CA PRO A 18 20.69 -43.35 51.02
C PRO A 18 20.85 -44.77 50.47
N PRO A 19 20.06 -45.75 50.94
CA PRO A 19 20.27 -47.15 50.59
C PRO A 19 20.18 -47.35 49.08
N ALA A 20 21.06 -48.19 48.55
CA ALA A 20 21.03 -48.60 47.15
C ALA A 20 19.63 -49.14 46.84
N ALA A 21 18.95 -48.51 45.89
CA ALA A 21 17.81 -49.14 45.23
C ALA A 21 18.36 -50.36 44.51
N ASP A 22 17.93 -51.53 44.96
CA ASP A 22 18.25 -52.80 44.33
C ASP A 22 17.66 -52.77 42.91
N HIS A 23 18.51 -52.60 41.90
CA HIS A 23 18.13 -52.71 40.49
C HIS A 23 18.01 -54.19 40.11
N SER A 24 17.10 -54.91 40.75
CA SER A 24 16.60 -56.17 40.21
C SER A 24 15.50 -55.82 39.20
N HIS A 25 15.82 -56.01 37.92
CA HIS A 25 14.86 -55.95 36.82
C HIS A 25 13.82 -57.08 36.99
N GLU A 26 12.75 -56.84 37.74
CA GLU A 26 11.53 -57.63 37.63
C GLU A 26 10.71 -57.10 36.45
N SER A 27 10.73 -57.86 35.36
CA SER A 27 9.89 -57.68 34.19
C SER A 27 8.42 -57.85 34.55
N THR A 28 7.64 -56.77 34.53
CA THR A 28 6.17 -56.85 34.49
C THR A 28 5.69 -57.34 33.11
N PRO A 29 4.54 -58.06 33.01
CA PRO A 29 4.17 -58.84 31.82
C PRO A 29 3.65 -58.00 30.63
N THR A 30 3.90 -56.70 30.59
CA THR A 30 3.54 -55.80 29.49
C THR A 30 4.72 -54.87 29.24
N GLY A 31 5.45 -55.08 28.15
CA GLY A 31 6.69 -54.35 27.82
C GLY A 31 6.50 -52.84 27.60
N ARG A 32 6.39 -52.07 28.70
CA ARG A 32 6.53 -50.61 28.75
C ARG A 32 7.64 -50.26 29.75
N LEU A 33 8.82 -49.91 29.23
CA LEU A 33 9.87 -49.22 29.98
C LEU A 33 9.44 -47.76 30.12
N THR A 34 8.96 -47.32 31.29
CA THR A 34 8.50 -45.93 31.48
C THR A 34 8.38 -45.60 32.97
N LEU A 35 9.51 -45.27 33.63
CA LEU A 35 9.51 -44.87 35.04
C LEU A 35 10.32 -43.59 35.21
N PHE A 36 9.68 -42.51 35.67
CA PHE A 36 10.33 -41.32 36.21
C PHE A 36 10.25 -41.38 37.74
N ALA A 37 11.36 -41.17 38.45
CA ALA A 37 11.36 -41.14 39.91
C ALA A 37 11.34 -39.68 40.40
N LEU A 38 10.32 -39.35 41.19
CA LEU A 38 10.21 -38.10 41.92
C LEU A 38 10.43 -38.39 43.41
N PHE A 39 11.51 -37.88 43.98
CA PHE A 39 11.75 -38.02 45.42
C PHE A 39 11.10 -36.85 46.17
N ILE A 40 10.18 -37.15 47.08
CA ILE A 40 9.60 -36.20 48.03
C ILE A 40 10.01 -36.67 49.43
N ASP A 41 10.77 -35.85 50.17
CA ASP A 41 11.29 -36.19 51.51
C ASP A 41 12.06 -37.52 51.60
N GLY A 42 12.76 -37.88 50.52
CA GLY A 42 13.55 -39.11 50.44
C GLY A 42 12.76 -40.38 50.10
N GLN A 43 11.43 -40.28 49.91
CA GLN A 43 10.62 -41.37 49.38
C GLN A 43 10.52 -41.27 47.85
N ALA A 44 10.84 -42.36 47.15
CA ALA A 44 10.69 -42.46 45.71
C ALA A 44 9.21 -42.60 45.33
N VAL A 45 8.69 -41.68 44.51
CA VAL A 45 7.40 -41.80 43.85
C VAL A 45 7.66 -42.07 42.37
N VAL A 46 7.14 -43.18 41.89
CA VAL A 46 7.27 -43.54 40.47
C VAL A 46 6.12 -42.91 39.70
N VAL A 47 6.46 -42.13 38.67
CA VAL A 47 5.52 -41.53 37.73
C VAL A 47 5.63 -42.30 36.42
N ASP A 48 4.55 -42.99 36.07
CA ASP A 48 4.37 -43.71 34.81
C ASP A 48 3.53 -42.88 33.81
N GLY A 49 3.36 -43.40 32.59
CA GLY A 49 2.55 -42.74 31.56
C GLY A 49 1.10 -42.52 31.99
N ASP A 50 0.49 -43.50 32.67
CA ASP A 50 -0.90 -43.42 33.12
C ASP A 50 -1.09 -42.29 34.15
N THR A 51 -0.09 -42.03 34.99
CA THR A 51 -0.10 -40.93 35.97
C THR A 51 -0.04 -39.56 35.30
N ILE A 52 0.68 -39.41 34.18
CA ILE A 52 0.78 -38.14 33.44
C ILE A 52 -0.50 -37.80 32.67
N HIS A 53 -1.31 -38.81 32.37
CA HIS A 53 -2.60 -38.63 31.71
C HIS A 53 -3.78 -38.49 32.68
N ASP A 54 -3.56 -38.62 34.00
CA ASP A 54 -4.59 -38.43 35.04
C ASP A 54 -4.38 -37.09 35.77
N PRO A 55 -5.22 -36.06 35.49
CA PRO A 55 -5.09 -34.74 36.11
C PRO A 55 -5.24 -34.77 37.64
N ALA A 56 -6.04 -35.69 38.18
CA ALA A 56 -6.25 -35.78 39.63
C ALA A 56 -4.99 -36.32 40.34
N ARG A 57 -4.29 -37.27 39.71
CA ARG A 57 -3.01 -37.77 40.23
C ARG A 57 -1.89 -36.75 40.10
N LEU A 58 -1.84 -35.99 39.01
CA LEU A 58 -0.87 -34.91 38.84
C LEU A 58 -1.05 -33.79 39.86
N GLU A 59 -2.30 -33.42 40.17
CA GLU A 59 -2.60 -32.40 41.17
C GLU A 59 -2.30 -32.90 42.59
N GLU A 60 -2.57 -34.17 42.90
CA GLU A 60 -2.17 -34.76 44.18
C GLU A 60 -0.64 -34.81 44.33
N LEU A 61 0.09 -35.14 43.26
CA LEU A 61 1.56 -35.07 43.24
C LEU A 61 2.06 -33.65 43.45
N ARG A 62 1.45 -32.67 42.78
CA ARG A 62 1.77 -31.24 42.92
C ARG A 62 1.55 -30.76 44.36
N ARG A 63 0.44 -31.15 44.97
CA ARG A 63 0.11 -30.83 46.37
C ARG A 63 1.15 -31.40 47.34
N ARG A 64 1.56 -32.66 47.16
CA ARG A 64 2.61 -33.31 47.97
C ARG A 64 3.98 -32.63 47.82
N CYS A 65 4.25 -32.01 46.67
CA CYS A 65 5.47 -31.24 46.45
C CYS A 65 5.47 -29.88 47.19
N GLY A 66 4.29 -29.32 47.47
CA GLY A 66 4.13 -28.01 48.11
C GLY A 66 4.36 -27.98 49.63
N ASP A 67 4.42 -29.14 50.29
CA ASP A 67 4.54 -29.25 51.76
C ASP A 67 6.00 -29.07 52.29
N GLY A 68 6.90 -28.51 51.47
CA GLY A 68 8.25 -28.12 51.87
C GLY A 68 9.34 -29.19 51.69
N GLY A 69 9.03 -30.27 50.98
CA GLY A 69 9.98 -31.36 50.71
C GLY A 69 10.94 -31.06 49.55
N ARG A 70 12.19 -31.56 49.66
CA ARG A 70 13.21 -31.40 48.61
C ARG A 70 12.90 -32.32 47.43
N ILE A 71 12.48 -31.74 46.31
CA ILE A 71 12.11 -32.48 45.09
C ILE A 71 13.36 -32.86 44.31
N VAL A 72 13.48 -34.13 43.94
CA VAL A 72 14.53 -34.61 43.02
C VAL A 72 13.89 -35.33 41.83
N ALA A 73 14.03 -34.74 40.64
CA ALA A 73 13.56 -35.27 39.36
C ALA A 73 14.68 -35.99 38.61
N GLU A 74 14.51 -37.28 38.30
CA GLU A 74 15.51 -38.07 37.57
C GLU A 74 15.28 -38.03 36.05
N LEU A 75 16.16 -37.30 35.34
CA LEU A 75 15.93 -36.93 33.93
C LEU A 75 16.43 -37.95 32.89
N SER A 76 17.21 -38.95 33.30
CA SER A 76 17.94 -39.84 32.38
C SER A 76 17.05 -40.79 31.59
N LEU A 77 15.90 -41.18 32.15
CA LEU A 77 14.94 -42.04 31.46
C LEU A 77 13.94 -41.26 30.60
N LEU A 78 13.79 -39.95 30.83
CA LEU A 78 12.83 -39.09 30.12
C LEU A 78 13.15 -38.90 28.63
N ILE A 79 14.42 -39.02 28.24
CA ILE A 79 14.82 -38.89 26.83
C ILE A 79 14.26 -40.02 25.95
N GLU A 80 14.00 -41.19 26.54
CA GLU A 80 13.46 -42.37 25.86
C GLU A 80 11.92 -42.37 25.79
N TRP A 81 11.27 -41.39 26.41
CA TRP A 81 9.81 -41.29 26.41
C TRP A 81 9.27 -40.79 25.06
N PRO A 82 8.03 -41.17 24.70
CA PRO A 82 7.32 -40.58 23.58
C PRO A 82 7.27 -39.05 23.69
N ASP A 83 7.44 -38.36 22.55
CA ASP A 83 7.55 -36.90 22.50
C ASP A 83 6.37 -36.17 23.19
N GLU A 84 5.17 -36.72 23.13
CA GLU A 84 3.99 -36.12 23.75
C GLU A 84 4.06 -36.17 25.29
N ASP A 85 4.38 -37.34 25.85
CA ASP A 85 4.42 -37.56 27.29
C ASP A 85 5.60 -36.83 27.92
N ARG A 86 6.76 -36.85 27.24
CA ARG A 86 7.96 -36.09 27.60
C ARG A 86 7.69 -34.58 27.67
N ARG A 87 6.94 -34.02 26.73
CA ARG A 87 6.57 -32.60 26.74
C ARG A 87 5.57 -32.26 27.86
N LYS A 88 4.61 -33.15 28.15
CA LYS A 88 3.64 -32.97 29.25
C LYS A 88 4.35 -32.90 30.61
N ILE A 89 5.24 -33.85 30.89
CA ILE A 89 5.98 -33.88 32.16
C ILE A 89 7.02 -32.76 32.28
N LEU A 90 7.71 -32.37 31.20
CA LEU A 90 8.63 -31.23 31.22
C LEU A 90 7.92 -29.92 31.56
N ARG A 91 6.71 -29.72 31.01
CA ARG A 91 5.90 -28.55 31.33
C ARG A 91 5.46 -28.55 32.78
N TRP A 92 4.98 -29.70 33.28
CA TRP A 92 4.61 -29.86 34.69
C TRP A 92 5.79 -29.58 35.63
N LEU A 93 6.98 -30.09 35.33
CA LEU A 93 8.22 -29.80 36.10
C LEU A 93 8.61 -28.31 36.04
N ALA A 94 8.47 -27.68 34.88
CA ALA A 94 8.74 -26.25 34.73
C ALA A 94 7.74 -25.37 35.51
N ASP A 95 6.46 -25.76 35.55
CA ASP A 95 5.43 -25.09 36.35
C ASP A 95 5.72 -25.26 37.85
N LEU A 96 6.07 -26.48 38.28
CA LEU A 96 6.46 -26.78 39.65
C LEU A 96 7.68 -25.97 40.11
N GLY A 97 8.69 -25.83 39.25
CA GLY A 97 9.87 -25.01 39.49
C GLY A 97 9.56 -23.52 39.65
N ARG A 98 8.62 -22.99 38.86
CA ARG A 98 8.14 -21.60 38.97
C ARG A 98 7.37 -21.33 40.25
N GLU A 99 6.59 -22.30 40.71
CA GLU A 99 5.70 -22.15 41.86
C GLU A 99 6.41 -22.27 43.20
N HIS A 100 7.38 -23.20 43.31
CA HIS A 100 7.98 -23.55 44.60
C HIS A 100 9.43 -23.06 44.77
N GLY A 101 10.11 -22.60 43.72
CA GLY A 101 11.39 -21.88 43.78
C GLY A 101 12.63 -22.65 44.28
N ASP A 102 12.46 -23.80 44.96
CA ASP A 102 13.53 -24.61 45.57
C ASP A 102 13.49 -26.08 45.07
N VAL A 103 13.31 -26.26 43.76
CA VAL A 103 13.27 -27.57 43.08
C VAL A 103 14.67 -27.93 42.59
N ALA A 104 15.17 -29.12 42.97
CA ALA A 104 16.51 -29.59 42.59
C ALA A 104 16.41 -30.73 41.56
N TYR A 105 17.03 -30.59 40.40
CA TYR A 105 16.99 -31.59 39.32
C TYR A 105 18.24 -32.46 39.40
N ARG A 106 18.12 -33.79 39.48
CA ARG A 106 19.29 -34.70 39.57
C ARG A 106 19.41 -35.54 38.30
N VAL A 107 20.64 -35.65 37.81
CA VAL A 107 20.95 -36.44 36.62
C VAL A 107 21.76 -37.66 37.04
N THR A 108 21.20 -38.86 36.85
CA THR A 108 21.70 -40.09 37.52
C THR A 108 23.06 -40.54 37.04
N HIS A 109 23.48 -40.17 35.82
CA HIS A 109 24.74 -40.69 35.30
C HIS A 109 25.99 -40.10 35.98
N ASN A 110 25.88 -38.94 36.65
CA ASN A 110 26.99 -38.32 37.41
C ASN A 110 26.66 -38.03 38.89
N GLY A 111 25.39 -38.10 39.31
CA GLY A 111 24.96 -37.75 40.66
C GLY A 111 24.85 -36.23 40.91
N ASP A 112 25.12 -35.42 39.89
CA ASP A 112 25.07 -33.97 39.96
C ASP A 112 23.62 -33.48 40.13
N THR A 113 23.47 -32.45 40.96
CA THR A 113 22.19 -31.81 41.28
C THR A 113 22.22 -30.36 40.82
N HIS A 114 21.24 -29.96 40.02
CA HIS A 114 21.14 -28.66 39.39
C HIS A 114 19.91 -27.90 39.90
N ALA A 115 20.03 -26.58 40.03
CA ALA A 115 18.91 -25.71 40.44
C ALA A 115 18.01 -25.29 39.26
N ASP A 116 18.49 -25.44 38.02
CA ASP A 116 17.76 -25.10 36.80
C ASP A 116 17.58 -26.35 35.92
N LEU A 117 16.37 -26.51 35.36
CA LEU A 117 15.98 -27.67 34.55
C LEU A 117 16.75 -27.73 33.23
N LEU A 118 17.03 -26.58 32.60
CA LEU A 118 17.79 -26.52 31.36
C LEU A 118 19.26 -26.87 31.62
N ASP A 119 19.85 -26.37 32.71
CA ASP A 119 21.22 -26.73 33.11
C ASP A 119 21.37 -28.24 33.38
N ALA A 120 20.36 -28.85 34.02
CA ALA A 120 20.31 -30.28 34.24
C ALA A 120 20.25 -31.08 32.93
N ILE A 121 19.46 -30.61 31.96
CA ILE A 121 19.35 -31.28 30.66
C ILE A 121 20.61 -31.07 29.81
N LEU A 122 21.24 -29.90 29.91
CA LEU A 122 22.49 -29.62 29.23
C LEU A 122 23.68 -30.42 29.78
N SER A 123 23.62 -30.90 31.03
CA SER A 123 24.63 -31.79 31.60
C SER A 123 24.55 -33.23 31.07
N LEU A 124 23.46 -33.59 30.38
CA LEU A 124 23.33 -34.88 29.69
C LEU A 124 24.18 -34.98 28.40
N PHE A 125 24.66 -33.85 27.86
CA PHE A 125 25.51 -33.86 26.66
C PHE A 125 26.89 -34.44 26.93
N ARG A 126 27.34 -35.37 26.07
CA ARG A 126 28.68 -35.96 26.15
C ARG A 126 29.42 -35.94 24.82
N ALA A 127 30.74 -35.84 24.89
CA ALA A 127 31.61 -35.79 23.71
C ALA A 127 31.66 -37.12 22.94
N ASP A 128 31.29 -38.25 23.56
CA ASP A 128 31.34 -39.61 23.01
C ASP A 128 29.98 -40.15 22.51
N GLN A 129 28.90 -39.38 22.62
CA GLN A 129 27.56 -39.77 22.16
C GLN A 129 27.47 -39.93 20.64
N SER A 130 26.65 -40.90 20.19
CA SER A 130 26.34 -41.09 18.77
C SER A 130 25.56 -39.89 18.20
N THR A 131 25.57 -39.73 16.86
CA THR A 131 24.85 -38.64 16.19
C THR A 131 23.33 -38.65 16.47
N SER A 132 22.75 -39.84 16.63
CA SER A 132 21.33 -40.02 16.95
C SER A 132 21.03 -39.53 18.36
N ASP A 133 21.85 -39.91 19.35
CA ASP A 133 21.65 -39.53 20.75
C ASP A 133 21.80 -38.01 20.94
N ARG A 134 22.75 -37.38 20.25
CA ARG A 134 22.92 -35.93 20.27
C ARG A 134 21.71 -35.17 19.73
N SER A 135 21.04 -35.72 18.72
CA SER A 135 19.82 -35.11 18.17
C SER A 135 18.67 -35.19 19.16
N SER A 136 18.50 -36.32 19.86
CA SER A 136 17.47 -36.48 20.89
C SER A 136 17.71 -35.55 22.09
N VAL A 137 18.95 -35.40 22.56
CA VAL A 137 19.28 -34.48 23.66
C VAL A 137 19.08 -33.02 23.22
N LEU A 138 19.38 -32.67 21.96
CA LEU A 138 19.12 -31.34 21.42
C LEU A 138 17.63 -31.01 21.40
N THR A 139 16.80 -31.93 20.89
CA THR A 139 15.33 -31.78 20.92
C THR A 139 14.84 -31.60 22.35
N PHE A 140 15.34 -32.41 23.29
CA PHE A 140 14.98 -32.35 24.70
C PHE A 140 15.39 -31.03 25.37
N ALA A 141 16.57 -30.49 25.03
CA ALA A 141 17.04 -29.20 25.53
C ALA A 141 16.21 -28.02 24.97
N VAL A 142 15.79 -28.09 23.70
CA VAL A 142 14.92 -27.07 23.08
C VAL A 142 13.52 -27.10 23.69
N GLU A 143 12.97 -28.29 23.98
CA GLU A 143 11.71 -28.46 24.71
C GLU A 143 11.79 -27.87 26.12
N ALA A 144 12.87 -28.14 26.85
CA ALA A 144 13.10 -27.59 28.18
C ALA A 144 13.25 -26.06 28.18
N ALA A 145 14.02 -25.52 27.23
CA ALA A 145 14.16 -24.07 27.05
C ALA A 145 12.81 -23.40 26.77
N ALA A 146 11.98 -24.04 25.93
CA ALA A 146 10.63 -23.55 25.61
C ALA A 146 9.75 -23.45 26.87
N TYR A 147 9.72 -24.49 27.71
CA TYR A 147 8.80 -24.53 28.85
C TYR A 147 9.33 -23.90 30.13
N ALA A 148 10.63 -23.98 30.42
CA ALA A 148 11.22 -23.42 31.63
C ALA A 148 11.47 -21.91 31.52
N GLN A 149 11.90 -21.41 30.35
CA GLN A 149 12.31 -20.02 30.14
C GLN A 149 11.62 -19.35 28.94
N PRO A 150 10.27 -19.31 28.88
CA PRO A 150 9.52 -18.84 27.69
C PRO A 150 9.76 -17.36 27.35
N ASN A 151 10.08 -16.52 28.35
CA ASN A 151 10.39 -15.10 28.15
C ASN A 151 11.88 -14.83 27.92
N GLY A 152 12.74 -15.86 28.01
CA GLY A 152 14.19 -15.78 27.92
C GLY A 152 14.79 -16.66 26.82
N LEU A 153 14.01 -17.01 25.79
CA LEU A 153 14.39 -18.02 24.78
C LEU A 153 15.70 -17.72 24.07
N GLU A 154 16.02 -16.44 23.83
CA GLU A 154 17.28 -16.05 23.18
C GLU A 154 18.50 -16.41 24.06
N ILE A 155 18.38 -16.22 25.38
CA ILE A 155 19.44 -16.56 26.35
C ILE A 155 19.54 -18.07 26.52
N ALA A 156 18.40 -18.75 26.64
CA ALA A 156 18.32 -20.21 26.76
C ALA A 156 18.89 -20.93 25.52
N CYS A 157 18.46 -20.53 24.32
CA CYS A 157 18.95 -21.10 23.06
C CYS A 157 20.42 -20.77 22.80
N ASN A 158 20.90 -19.60 23.23
CA ASN A 158 22.32 -19.27 23.15
C ASN A 158 23.16 -20.17 24.08
N SER A 159 22.65 -20.51 25.27
CA SER A 159 23.30 -21.43 26.21
C SER A 159 23.40 -22.84 25.62
N ILE A 160 22.33 -23.31 24.96
CA ILE A 160 22.33 -24.59 24.21
C ILE A 160 23.40 -24.58 23.11
N VAL A 161 23.46 -23.53 22.28
CA VAL A 161 24.45 -23.42 21.18
C VAL A 161 25.87 -23.39 21.72
N ASN A 162 26.13 -22.65 22.80
CA ASN A 162 27.47 -22.57 23.40
C ASN A 162 27.92 -23.93 23.94
N ARG A 163 27.05 -24.64 24.65
CA ARG A 163 27.36 -25.97 25.19
C ARG A 163 27.65 -26.99 24.08
N LEU A 164 26.89 -26.93 22.99
CA LEU A 164 27.09 -27.80 21.83
C LEU A 164 28.39 -27.49 21.07
N ARG A 165 28.81 -26.23 21.03
CA ARG A 165 30.11 -25.82 20.46
C ARG A 165 31.28 -26.33 21.28
N GLU A 166 31.18 -26.32 22.62
CA GLU A 166 32.19 -26.91 23.52
C GLU A 166 32.42 -28.40 23.22
N HIS A 167 31.38 -29.11 22.77
CA HIS A 167 31.44 -30.52 22.37
C HIS A 167 31.63 -30.75 20.85
N GLY A 168 32.02 -29.71 20.09
CA GLY A 168 32.43 -29.83 18.70
C GLY A 168 31.32 -29.76 17.65
N VAL A 169 30.07 -29.45 18.03
CA VAL A 169 28.95 -29.26 17.08
C VAL A 169 28.97 -27.84 16.52
N ARG A 170 29.00 -27.71 15.19
CA ARG A 170 29.02 -26.42 14.46
C ARG A 170 27.83 -26.32 13.50
N GLY A 171 27.47 -25.09 13.12
CA GLY A 171 26.41 -24.82 12.12
C GLY A 171 25.01 -24.52 12.68
N LEU A 172 24.79 -24.65 13.99
CA LEU A 172 23.53 -24.28 14.64
C LEU A 172 23.42 -22.75 14.81
N ARG A 173 22.28 -22.19 14.39
CA ARG A 173 21.94 -20.77 14.55
C ARG A 173 20.96 -20.60 15.71
N VAL A 174 21.24 -19.66 16.63
CA VAL A 174 20.36 -19.35 17.76
C VAL A 174 18.95 -19.00 17.28
N ALA A 175 18.82 -18.21 16.20
CA ALA A 175 17.53 -17.84 15.62
C ALA A 175 16.69 -19.04 15.17
N ALA A 176 17.33 -20.12 14.66
CA ALA A 176 16.62 -21.32 14.25
C ALA A 176 16.08 -22.12 15.46
N LEU A 177 16.88 -22.22 16.53
CA LEU A 177 16.43 -22.86 17.77
C LEU A 177 15.35 -22.04 18.48
N VAL A 178 15.44 -20.70 18.45
CA VAL A 178 14.38 -19.81 18.97
C VAL A 178 13.09 -19.99 18.17
N ALA A 179 13.18 -20.10 16.84
CA ALA A 179 12.01 -20.39 16.00
C ALA A 179 11.38 -21.75 16.34
N GLN A 180 12.21 -22.78 16.54
CA GLN A 180 11.75 -24.12 16.94
C GLN A 180 11.12 -24.11 18.35
N ALA A 181 11.71 -23.42 19.32
CA ALA A 181 11.16 -23.28 20.67
C ALA A 181 9.84 -22.49 20.67
N ARG A 182 9.74 -21.43 19.85
CA ARG A 182 8.49 -20.68 19.64
C ARG A 182 7.43 -21.54 18.96
N ASP A 183 7.81 -22.39 18.00
CA ASP A 183 6.91 -23.36 17.38
C ASP A 183 6.36 -24.34 18.43
N LEU A 184 7.21 -24.85 19.34
CA LEU A 184 6.79 -25.73 20.44
C LEU A 184 5.85 -25.06 21.47
N LEU A 185 5.99 -23.74 21.66
CA LEU A 185 5.05 -22.95 22.48
C LEU A 185 3.74 -22.66 21.75
N ARG A 186 3.76 -22.59 20.42
CA ARG A 186 2.60 -22.40 19.55
C ARG A 186 1.82 -23.70 19.30
N ARG A 187 2.50 -24.86 19.36
CA ARG A 187 1.85 -26.16 19.25
C ARG A 187 0.90 -26.35 20.44
N PRO A 188 -0.42 -26.48 20.22
CA PRO A 188 -1.29 -26.94 21.27
C PRO A 188 -0.81 -28.33 21.70
N VAL A 189 -0.65 -28.54 23.01
CA VAL A 189 -0.56 -29.90 23.53
C VAL A 189 -1.87 -30.57 23.17
N ALA A 190 -1.81 -31.76 22.55
CA ALA A 190 -2.94 -32.68 22.60
C ALA A 190 -3.23 -32.92 24.10
N GLY A 191 -4.29 -32.29 24.59
CA GLY A 191 -4.56 -32.13 26.03
C GLY A 191 -4.68 -30.68 26.54
N ARG A 192 -4.74 -29.66 25.66
CA ARG A 192 -5.49 -28.42 25.95
C ARG A 192 -6.90 -28.41 25.35
N GLY A 193 -7.34 -29.56 24.84
CA GLY A 193 -8.75 -29.87 24.77
C GLY A 193 -9.18 -30.14 26.21
N ASP A 194 -10.10 -29.34 26.71
CA ASP A 194 -11.16 -29.93 27.50
C ASP A 194 -11.68 -31.08 26.61
N ASP A 195 -11.52 -32.36 26.97
CA ASP A 195 -12.04 -33.50 26.17
C ASP A 195 -13.58 -33.41 25.97
N ASN A 196 -14.21 -32.39 26.56
CA ASN A 196 -15.60 -31.95 26.43
C ASN A 196 -15.83 -30.70 25.54
N ALA A 197 -14.82 -30.13 24.89
CA ALA A 197 -14.99 -28.95 24.03
C ALA A 197 -15.74 -29.31 22.74
N VAL A 198 -16.96 -28.80 22.60
CA VAL A 198 -17.79 -29.02 21.41
C VAL A 198 -17.20 -28.28 20.20
N ARG A 199 -16.93 -29.00 19.12
CA ARG A 199 -16.46 -28.37 17.86
C ARG A 199 -17.63 -27.76 17.11
N VAL A 200 -17.37 -26.66 16.39
CA VAL A 200 -18.40 -26.03 15.55
C VAL A 200 -18.93 -27.02 14.51
N HIS A 201 -18.07 -27.80 13.86
CA HIS A 201 -18.47 -28.79 12.86
C HIS A 201 -19.25 -30.00 13.43
N GLU A 202 -19.22 -30.24 14.74
CA GLU A 202 -20.08 -31.26 15.37
C GLU A 202 -21.53 -30.81 15.43
N VAL A 203 -21.76 -29.49 15.53
CA VAL A 203 -23.10 -28.89 15.55
C VAL A 203 -23.55 -28.46 14.15
N LEU A 204 -22.64 -27.87 13.38
CA LEU A 204 -22.88 -27.27 12.06
C LEU A 204 -21.84 -27.82 11.07
N PRO A 205 -22.08 -28.99 10.47
CA PRO A 205 -21.09 -29.67 9.64
C PRO A 205 -20.58 -28.86 8.44
N ASP A 206 -21.43 -27.98 7.91
CA ASP A 206 -21.18 -27.13 6.74
C ASP A 206 -20.66 -25.71 7.09
N ALA A 207 -20.34 -25.45 8.35
CA ALA A 207 -19.85 -24.16 8.80
C ALA A 207 -18.55 -23.74 8.08
N PRO A 208 -18.44 -22.49 7.60
CA PRO A 208 -17.26 -22.00 6.88
C PRO A 208 -16.13 -21.57 7.83
N CYS A 209 -15.73 -22.43 8.76
CA CYS A 209 -14.64 -22.18 9.70
C CYS A 209 -13.60 -23.32 9.66
N PRO A 210 -12.41 -23.14 10.28
CA PRO A 210 -11.47 -24.25 10.43
C PRO A 210 -12.08 -25.43 11.21
N ALA A 211 -11.69 -26.65 10.86
CA ALA A 211 -12.19 -27.89 11.48
C ALA A 211 -11.94 -27.99 13.00
N ASP A 212 -10.92 -27.31 13.51
CA ASP A 212 -10.55 -27.27 14.93
C ASP A 212 -11.22 -26.12 15.70
N THR A 213 -12.14 -25.39 15.07
CA THR A 213 -12.88 -24.29 15.71
C THR A 213 -13.83 -24.86 16.77
N ILE A 214 -13.72 -24.38 18.00
CA ILE A 214 -14.53 -24.79 19.15
C ILE A 214 -15.59 -23.74 19.52
N VAL A 215 -16.69 -24.20 20.10
CA VAL A 215 -17.69 -23.36 20.75
C VAL A 215 -17.20 -23.03 22.16
N PRO A 216 -17.08 -21.75 22.56
CA PRO A 216 -16.58 -21.41 23.88
C PRO A 216 -17.52 -21.93 24.99
N PRO A 217 -17.01 -22.40 26.15
CA PRO A 217 -17.80 -23.12 27.15
C PRO A 217 -19.03 -22.36 27.69
N LYS A 218 -18.98 -21.02 27.76
CA LYS A 218 -20.09 -20.15 28.20
C LYS A 218 -21.30 -20.21 27.27
N TRP A 219 -21.13 -20.67 26.04
CA TRP A 219 -22.13 -20.60 24.99
C TRP A 219 -22.55 -22.00 24.52
N ILE A 220 -23.75 -22.05 23.96
CA ILE A 220 -24.26 -23.19 23.21
C ILE A 220 -24.59 -22.68 21.81
N LEU A 221 -23.93 -23.25 20.82
CA LEU A 221 -24.24 -23.03 19.42
C LEU A 221 -25.24 -24.11 18.99
N THR A 222 -26.26 -23.71 18.24
CA THR A 222 -27.29 -24.60 17.67
C THR A 222 -27.60 -24.15 16.25
N ALA A 223 -28.29 -24.98 15.46
CA ALA A 223 -28.78 -24.59 14.13
C ALA A 223 -29.75 -23.39 14.17
N ASP A 224 -30.45 -23.19 15.29
CA ASP A 224 -31.44 -22.13 15.46
C ASP A 224 -30.86 -20.84 16.06
N GLY A 225 -29.62 -20.87 16.57
CA GLY A 225 -29.02 -19.70 17.19
C GLY A 225 -27.98 -19.97 18.27
N ILE A 226 -27.68 -18.90 19.00
CA ILE A 226 -26.69 -18.86 20.08
C ILE A 226 -27.43 -18.66 21.41
N VAL A 227 -27.13 -19.52 22.38
CA VAL A 227 -27.69 -19.50 23.74
C VAL A 227 -26.55 -19.33 24.76
N SER A 228 -26.80 -18.61 25.84
CA SER A 228 -25.83 -18.49 26.95
C SER A 228 -26.13 -19.51 28.04
N ARG A 229 -25.13 -20.29 28.46
CA ARG A 229 -25.29 -21.24 29.57
C ARG A 229 -25.56 -20.55 30.90
N THR A 230 -25.15 -19.28 31.04
CA THR A 230 -25.28 -18.50 32.27
C THR A 230 -26.56 -17.66 32.34
N ALA A 231 -27.13 -17.28 31.20
CA ALA A 231 -28.34 -16.43 31.15
C ALA A 231 -29.66 -17.22 31.06
N GLY A 232 -29.61 -18.53 30.84
CA GLY A 232 -30.79 -19.40 30.71
C GLY A 232 -30.98 -19.93 29.28
N PRO A 233 -32.05 -20.71 29.01
CA PRO A 233 -32.23 -21.44 27.75
C PRO A 233 -32.74 -20.59 26.58
N GLU A 234 -32.88 -19.27 26.75
CA GLU A 234 -33.40 -18.39 25.70
C GLU A 234 -32.37 -18.15 24.59
N VAL A 235 -32.82 -18.21 23.33
CA VAL A 235 -31.99 -17.90 22.17
C VAL A 235 -31.71 -16.40 22.14
N LEU A 236 -30.46 -16.03 22.39
CA LEU A 236 -30.04 -14.63 22.44
C LEU A 236 -29.80 -14.08 21.04
N VAL A 237 -29.21 -14.89 20.15
CA VAL A 237 -29.02 -14.53 18.74
C VAL A 237 -29.69 -15.59 17.87
N PRO A 238 -30.73 -15.26 17.09
CA PRO A 238 -31.56 -16.24 16.39
C PRO A 238 -30.95 -16.66 15.03
N ALA A 239 -29.63 -16.88 15.01
CA ALA A 239 -28.92 -17.56 13.95
C ALA A 239 -27.51 -17.96 14.43
N PRO A 240 -26.94 -19.04 13.88
CA PRO A 240 -25.50 -19.28 13.95
C PRO A 240 -24.70 -18.08 13.45
N VAL A 241 -23.73 -17.64 14.24
CA VAL A 241 -22.75 -16.61 13.87
C VAL A 241 -21.36 -17.09 14.28
N LEU A 242 -20.36 -16.89 13.43
CA LEU A 242 -18.99 -17.34 13.65
C LEU A 242 -18.00 -16.24 13.25
N ALA A 243 -16.88 -16.15 13.97
CA ALA A 243 -15.68 -15.52 13.43
C ALA A 243 -14.92 -16.59 12.62
N THR A 244 -14.57 -16.30 11.37
CA THR A 244 -13.98 -17.28 10.45
C THR A 244 -12.55 -16.95 10.06
N ARG A 245 -12.17 -15.67 10.13
CA ARG A 245 -10.85 -15.18 9.70
C ARG A 245 -10.50 -13.87 10.39
N ARG A 246 -9.23 -13.67 10.72
CA ARG A 246 -8.67 -12.42 11.24
C ARG A 246 -7.86 -11.75 10.14
N LEU A 247 -7.97 -10.42 10.02
CA LEU A 247 -7.28 -9.67 8.98
C LEU A 247 -6.55 -8.47 9.57
N THR A 248 -5.35 -8.19 9.07
CA THR A 248 -4.53 -7.06 9.51
C THR A 248 -4.09 -6.24 8.29
N ASP A 249 -4.34 -4.92 8.33
CA ASP A 249 -3.85 -3.99 7.31
C ASP A 249 -2.33 -3.91 7.33
N VAL A 250 -1.69 -4.09 6.17
CA VAL A 250 -0.24 -4.02 6.02
C VAL A 250 0.33 -2.63 6.23
N ASP A 251 -0.48 -1.59 6.04
CA ASP A 251 -0.02 -0.21 6.05
C ASP A 251 -0.25 0.52 7.38
N GLY A 252 -1.37 0.26 8.04
CA GLY A 252 -1.80 0.91 9.28
C GLY A 252 -1.85 -0.01 10.50
N GLY A 253 -1.82 -1.33 10.29
CA GLY A 253 -2.01 -2.31 11.37
C GLY A 253 -3.45 -2.41 11.87
N ASP A 254 -4.41 -1.76 11.21
CA ASP A 254 -5.82 -1.84 11.56
C ASP A 254 -6.33 -3.28 11.42
N GLU A 255 -7.08 -3.75 12.42
CA GLU A 255 -7.61 -5.11 12.44
C GLU A 255 -9.06 -5.19 11.97
N SER A 256 -9.35 -6.29 11.28
CA SER A 256 -10.68 -6.67 10.85
C SER A 256 -10.93 -8.14 11.12
N VAL A 257 -12.21 -8.52 11.13
CA VAL A 257 -12.65 -9.90 11.30
C VAL A 257 -13.65 -10.24 10.20
N GLU A 258 -13.54 -11.44 9.65
CA GLU A 258 -14.57 -12.03 8.81
C GLU A 258 -15.57 -12.75 9.70
N LEU A 259 -16.83 -12.35 9.59
CA LEU A 259 -17.95 -13.03 10.20
C LEU A 259 -18.67 -13.88 9.18
N ALA A 260 -19.15 -15.04 9.61
CA ALA A 260 -20.11 -15.85 8.87
C ALA A 260 -21.40 -16.02 9.68
N TRP A 261 -22.55 -15.92 9.03
CA TRP A 261 -23.84 -16.23 9.66
C TRP A 261 -24.77 -16.96 8.70
N TRP A 262 -25.63 -17.79 9.28
CA TRP A 262 -26.61 -18.55 8.52
C TRP A 262 -27.88 -17.72 8.28
N ARG A 263 -28.30 -17.57 7.01
CA ARG A 263 -29.58 -16.94 6.67
C ARG A 263 -30.09 -17.41 5.31
N GLY A 264 -31.38 -17.77 5.25
CA GLY A 264 -32.04 -18.11 3.99
C GLY A 264 -31.48 -19.38 3.32
N GLY A 265 -31.00 -20.34 4.12
CA GLY A 265 -30.48 -21.61 3.61
C GLY A 265 -29.03 -21.56 3.10
N ALA A 266 -28.30 -20.47 3.34
CA ALA A 266 -26.91 -20.33 2.97
C ALA A 266 -26.12 -19.58 4.04
N TRP A 267 -24.81 -19.84 4.08
CA TRP A 267 -23.85 -19.04 4.83
C TRP A 267 -23.56 -17.73 4.10
N HIS A 268 -23.68 -16.63 4.82
CA HIS A 268 -23.28 -15.31 4.37
C HIS A 268 -22.01 -14.91 5.11
N THR A 269 -21.04 -14.38 4.39
CA THR A 269 -19.78 -13.92 4.97
C THR A 269 -19.62 -12.42 4.78
N ARG A 270 -19.10 -11.73 5.80
CA ARG A 270 -18.74 -10.32 5.68
C ARG A 270 -17.57 -9.98 6.56
N ILE A 271 -16.62 -9.27 5.98
CA ILE A 271 -15.50 -8.74 6.72
C ILE A 271 -15.84 -7.35 7.24
N VAL A 272 -15.57 -7.11 8.52
CA VAL A 272 -15.89 -5.87 9.24
C VAL A 272 -14.70 -5.39 10.07
N ALA A 273 -14.62 -4.10 10.36
CA ALA A 273 -13.59 -3.60 11.27
C ALA A 273 -13.78 -4.23 12.65
N ARG A 274 -12.67 -4.58 13.33
CA ARG A 274 -12.75 -5.20 14.66
C ARG A 274 -13.50 -4.33 15.67
N GLY A 275 -13.36 -3.00 15.54
CA GLY A 275 -14.09 -2.02 16.34
C GLY A 275 -15.63 -2.05 16.15
N THR A 276 -16.13 -2.54 15.02
CA THR A 276 -17.58 -2.67 14.74
C THR A 276 -18.20 -3.75 15.61
N ILE A 277 -17.54 -4.90 15.74
CA ILE A 277 -18.03 -6.05 16.52
C ILE A 277 -17.75 -5.92 18.01
N ALA A 278 -16.90 -4.97 18.41
CA ALA A 278 -16.58 -4.70 19.82
C ALA A 278 -17.57 -3.73 20.50
N LYS A 279 -18.60 -3.23 19.80
CA LYS A 279 -19.56 -2.27 20.35
C LYS A 279 -20.99 -2.59 19.93
N SER A 280 -21.89 -2.67 20.90
CA SER A 280 -23.31 -2.96 20.68
C SER A 280 -24.01 -1.95 19.77
N ARG A 281 -23.55 -0.69 19.73
CA ARG A 281 -24.13 0.34 18.85
C ARG A 281 -23.82 0.12 17.38
N THR A 282 -22.59 -0.27 17.05
CA THR A 282 -22.12 -0.38 15.66
C THR A 282 -22.38 -1.76 15.08
N ILE A 283 -22.40 -2.82 15.89
CA ILE A 283 -22.71 -4.17 15.40
C ILE A 283 -24.13 -4.27 14.83
N VAL A 284 -25.07 -3.42 15.29
CA VAL A 284 -26.45 -3.35 14.77
C VAL A 284 -26.49 -2.92 13.30
N GLU A 285 -25.49 -2.19 12.80
CA GLU A 285 -25.38 -1.85 11.36
C GLU A 285 -25.25 -3.10 10.48
N LEU A 286 -24.85 -4.25 11.05
CA LEU A 286 -24.79 -5.51 10.31
C LEU A 286 -26.17 -6.09 9.97
N ALA A 287 -27.24 -5.56 10.56
CA ALA A 287 -28.62 -5.88 10.19
C ALA A 287 -28.92 -5.52 8.72
N ASP A 288 -28.30 -4.47 8.18
CA ASP A 288 -28.44 -4.06 6.77
C ASP A 288 -27.96 -5.15 5.80
N TYR A 289 -27.07 -6.03 6.25
CA TYR A 289 -26.55 -7.17 5.48
C TYR A 289 -27.22 -8.49 5.83
N GLY A 290 -28.24 -8.44 6.69
CA GLY A 290 -29.03 -9.59 7.05
C GLY A 290 -28.52 -10.38 8.26
N LEU A 291 -27.57 -9.87 9.05
CA LEU A 291 -27.30 -10.46 10.36
C LEU A 291 -28.51 -10.21 11.29
N PRO A 292 -29.07 -11.21 11.99
CA PRO A 292 -30.25 -11.00 12.83
C PRO A 292 -29.87 -10.38 14.20
N VAL A 293 -29.42 -9.13 14.16
CA VAL A 293 -29.01 -8.33 15.30
C VAL A 293 -29.90 -7.09 15.44
N THR A 294 -30.26 -6.74 16.67
CA THR A 294 -31.01 -5.54 17.03
C THR A 294 -30.39 -4.93 18.29
N SER A 295 -30.86 -3.74 18.70
CA SER A 295 -30.45 -3.16 19.98
C SER A 295 -30.76 -4.04 21.20
N THR A 296 -31.67 -5.01 21.07
CA THR A 296 -32.05 -5.92 22.15
C THR A 296 -31.04 -7.04 22.38
N ASN A 297 -30.41 -7.58 21.33
CA ASN A 297 -29.47 -8.70 21.44
C ASN A 297 -28.00 -8.35 21.12
N ALA A 298 -27.72 -7.10 20.76
CA ALA A 298 -26.38 -6.66 20.38
C ALA A 298 -25.32 -6.92 21.45
N GLU A 299 -25.62 -6.69 22.73
CA GLU A 299 -24.66 -6.94 23.83
C GLU A 299 -24.27 -8.41 23.92
N ALA A 300 -25.25 -9.31 23.86
CA ALA A 300 -24.99 -10.75 23.88
C ALA A 300 -24.16 -11.21 22.68
N LEU A 301 -24.42 -10.65 21.49
CA LEU A 301 -23.64 -10.98 20.30
C LEU A 301 -22.19 -10.47 20.39
N VAL A 302 -21.97 -9.26 20.93
CA VAL A 302 -20.62 -8.71 21.15
C VAL A 302 -19.84 -9.61 22.12
N ASP A 303 -20.45 -10.00 23.24
CA ASP A 303 -19.82 -10.89 24.22
C ASP A 303 -19.48 -12.26 23.61
N TYR A 304 -20.41 -12.83 22.84
CA TYR A 304 -20.19 -14.11 22.16
C TYR A 304 -19.05 -14.02 21.14
N LEU A 305 -19.02 -12.96 20.33
CA LEU A 305 -17.98 -12.77 19.31
C LEU A 305 -16.60 -12.56 19.94
N LEU A 306 -16.51 -11.91 21.10
CA LEU A 306 -15.28 -11.83 21.86
C LEU A 306 -14.82 -13.20 22.34
N ASP A 307 -15.72 -13.98 22.95
CA ASP A 307 -15.40 -15.30 23.51
C ASP A 307 -14.99 -16.29 22.40
N ILE A 308 -15.65 -16.28 21.24
CA ILE A 308 -15.29 -17.15 20.10
C ILE A 308 -13.98 -16.74 19.44
N GLU A 309 -13.67 -15.44 19.34
CA GLU A 309 -12.39 -14.95 18.83
C GLU A 309 -11.24 -15.37 19.75
N VAL A 310 -11.42 -15.24 21.08
CA VAL A 310 -10.41 -15.60 22.09
C VAL A 310 -10.19 -17.12 22.13
N ALA A 311 -11.25 -17.91 22.18
CA ALA A 311 -11.15 -19.37 22.26
C ALA A 311 -10.49 -19.98 21.02
N ASN A 312 -10.62 -19.32 19.87
CA ASN A 312 -10.13 -19.82 18.58
C ASN A 312 -8.98 -18.98 18.01
N PHE A 313 -8.33 -18.13 18.81
CA PHE A 313 -7.34 -17.18 18.32
C PHE A 313 -6.23 -17.85 17.49
N ASP A 314 -5.69 -18.97 17.95
CA ASP A 314 -4.61 -19.69 17.26
C ASP A 314 -5.07 -20.54 16.07
N VAL A 315 -6.38 -20.83 15.99
CA VAL A 315 -6.99 -21.66 14.95
C VAL A 315 -7.52 -20.80 13.80
N LEU A 316 -7.99 -19.59 14.11
CA LEU A 316 -8.53 -18.66 13.10
C LEU A 316 -7.42 -18.21 12.14
N PRO A 317 -7.60 -18.42 10.81
CA PRO A 317 -6.65 -17.99 9.81
C PRO A 317 -6.41 -16.49 9.91
N GLN A 318 -5.16 -16.08 9.71
CA GLN A 318 -4.77 -14.68 9.64
C GLN A 318 -4.44 -14.31 8.20
N SER A 319 -5.13 -13.32 7.67
CA SER A 319 -4.83 -12.71 6.37
C SER A 319 -4.19 -11.34 6.55
N ARG A 320 -3.31 -10.97 5.62
CA ARG A 320 -2.85 -9.58 5.49
C ARG A 320 -3.67 -8.91 4.40
N VAL A 321 -4.10 -7.68 4.62
CA VAL A 321 -4.88 -6.91 3.63
C VAL A 321 -4.21 -5.58 3.32
N SER A 322 -4.47 -5.04 2.14
CA SER A 322 -4.16 -3.64 1.83
C SER A 322 -5.39 -2.92 1.28
N HIS A 323 -5.53 -1.66 1.67
CA HIS A 323 -6.59 -0.77 1.18
C HIS A 323 -6.20 0.02 -0.08
N ARG A 324 -5.01 -0.23 -0.63
CA ARG A 324 -4.50 0.41 -1.85
C ARG A 324 -3.71 -0.59 -2.69
N MET A 325 -3.51 -0.23 -3.94
CA MET A 325 -2.65 -0.92 -4.88
C MET A 325 -1.19 -0.52 -4.72
N GLY A 326 -0.33 -1.09 -5.57
CA GLY A 326 1.04 -0.67 -5.70
C GLY A 326 1.98 -1.41 -4.76
N TRP A 327 3.14 -0.79 -4.51
CA TRP A 327 4.15 -1.33 -3.62
C TRP A 327 3.65 -1.40 -2.17
N LEU A 328 3.64 -2.62 -1.63
CA LEU A 328 3.24 -2.89 -0.24
C LEU A 328 4.37 -2.52 0.72
N ARG A 329 4.05 -1.85 1.83
CA ARG A 329 5.03 -1.51 2.86
C ARG A 329 5.39 -2.75 3.66
N GLY A 330 6.67 -3.11 3.70
CA GLY A 330 7.11 -4.32 4.39
C GLY A 330 8.57 -4.70 4.14
N ASN A 331 9.15 -4.36 2.98
CA ASN A 331 10.59 -4.47 2.71
C ASN A 331 11.00 -3.23 1.90
N ASP A 332 12.14 -2.61 2.25
CA ASP A 332 12.76 -1.52 1.47
C ASP A 332 13.26 -1.97 0.07
N GLU A 333 12.83 -3.15 -0.37
CA GLU A 333 13.36 -3.92 -1.50
C GLU A 333 12.41 -3.97 -2.71
N TYR A 334 11.22 -3.34 -2.65
CA TYR A 334 10.22 -3.32 -3.75
C TYR A 334 9.87 -4.72 -4.28
N GLN A 335 9.65 -5.68 -3.39
CA GLN A 335 9.46 -7.09 -3.76
C GLN A 335 8.01 -7.53 -3.93
N LEU A 336 7.05 -6.76 -3.40
CA LEU A 336 5.62 -7.09 -3.40
C LEU A 336 4.80 -5.92 -3.94
N PHE A 337 4.02 -6.20 -4.98
CA PHE A 337 3.15 -5.24 -5.62
C PHE A 337 1.73 -5.80 -5.72
N LEU A 338 0.74 -5.03 -5.29
CA LEU A 338 -0.65 -5.41 -5.42
C LEU A 338 -1.28 -4.76 -6.65
N CYS A 339 -1.80 -5.58 -7.56
CA CYS A 339 -2.49 -5.15 -8.79
C CYS A 339 -3.85 -5.84 -8.86
N GLY A 340 -4.92 -5.10 -8.63
CA GLY A 340 -6.25 -5.68 -8.57
C GLY A 340 -6.38 -6.65 -7.40
N ARG A 341 -6.73 -7.91 -7.70
CA ARG A 341 -6.75 -9.01 -6.72
C ARG A 341 -5.51 -9.90 -6.80
N GLN A 342 -4.52 -9.50 -7.60
CA GLN A 342 -3.29 -10.26 -7.81
C GLN A 342 -2.15 -9.63 -7.01
N LEU A 343 -1.49 -10.44 -6.18
CA LEU A 343 -0.19 -10.11 -5.62
C LEU A 343 0.89 -10.51 -6.62
N VAL A 344 1.70 -9.56 -7.06
CA VAL A 344 2.87 -9.77 -7.91
C VAL A 344 4.11 -9.82 -7.02
N SER A 345 4.82 -10.95 -7.06
CA SER A 345 6.06 -11.21 -6.33
C SER A 345 7.06 -11.97 -7.21
N ASN A 346 8.27 -12.21 -6.68
CA ASN A 346 9.27 -13.07 -7.31
C ASN A 346 8.82 -14.55 -7.27
N GLU A 347 8.97 -15.27 -8.39
CA GLU A 347 8.60 -16.69 -8.55
C GLU A 347 9.28 -17.60 -7.50
N SER A 348 10.47 -17.22 -7.04
CA SER A 348 11.22 -17.93 -5.98
C SER A 348 10.50 -17.94 -4.62
N SER A 349 9.52 -17.07 -4.43
CA SER A 349 8.80 -16.84 -3.18
C SER A 349 7.36 -17.36 -3.21
N GLU A 350 6.90 -17.99 -4.29
CA GLU A 350 5.50 -18.46 -4.44
C GLU A 350 5.06 -19.48 -3.37
N GLY A 351 6.02 -20.11 -2.67
CA GLY A 351 5.75 -21.00 -1.53
C GLY A 351 5.82 -20.36 -0.14
N GLN A 352 6.35 -19.13 0.00
CA GLN A 352 6.60 -18.48 1.30
C GLN A 352 6.08 -17.03 1.39
N THR A 353 5.50 -16.48 0.31
CA THR A 353 4.98 -15.11 0.33
C THR A 353 3.69 -15.06 1.14
N GLU A 354 3.67 -14.22 2.18
CA GLU A 354 2.44 -13.87 2.89
C GLU A 354 1.40 -13.38 1.87
N ARG A 355 0.26 -14.06 1.78
CA ARG A 355 -0.83 -13.69 0.87
C ARG A 355 -1.47 -12.40 1.36
N VAL A 356 -1.11 -11.28 0.73
CA VAL A 356 -1.77 -9.99 0.91
C VAL A 356 -2.89 -9.85 -0.12
N GLU A 357 -4.12 -9.59 0.34
CA GLU A 357 -5.28 -9.34 -0.53
C GLU A 357 -5.70 -7.87 -0.51
N PHE A 358 -6.20 -7.36 -1.64
CA PHE A 358 -6.83 -6.03 -1.65
C PHE A 358 -8.16 -6.08 -0.91
N ARG A 359 -8.46 -5.03 -0.16
CA ARG A 359 -9.78 -4.83 0.43
C ARG A 359 -10.18 -3.37 0.48
N GLY A 360 -11.31 -3.07 -0.15
CA GLY A 360 -11.95 -1.77 -0.06
C GLY A 360 -12.55 -1.52 1.32
N PHE A 361 -12.70 -0.25 1.71
CA PHE A 361 -13.48 0.08 2.92
C PHE A 361 -14.98 -0.11 2.70
N ASP A 362 -15.44 -0.07 1.45
CA ASP A 362 -16.82 -0.29 1.04
C ASP A 362 -16.91 -0.91 -0.37
N VAL A 363 -18.14 -1.18 -0.82
CA VAL A 363 -18.41 -1.76 -2.15
C VAL A 363 -17.99 -0.85 -3.31
N GLY A 364 -17.90 0.47 -3.10
CA GLY A 364 -17.45 1.41 -4.11
C GLY A 364 -15.94 1.30 -4.36
N ASP A 365 -15.16 1.10 -3.30
CA ASP A 365 -13.73 0.79 -3.43
C ASP A 365 -13.49 -0.54 -4.15
N GLU A 366 -14.28 -1.57 -3.83
CA GLU A 366 -14.22 -2.86 -4.52
C GLU A 366 -14.57 -2.73 -6.01
N GLN A 367 -15.50 -1.84 -6.36
CA GLN A 367 -15.87 -1.56 -7.74
C GLN A 367 -14.71 -0.93 -8.53
N LEU A 368 -13.98 0.03 -7.94
CA LEU A 368 -12.81 0.65 -8.55
C LEU A 368 -11.74 -0.38 -8.94
N VAL A 369 -11.61 -1.42 -8.12
CA VAL A 369 -10.59 -2.46 -8.27
C VAL A 369 -11.03 -3.60 -9.18
N ALA A 370 -12.34 -3.83 -9.30
CA ALA A 370 -12.88 -4.92 -10.13
C ALA A 370 -12.38 -4.87 -11.57
N GLY A 371 -12.06 -3.67 -12.09
CA GLY A 371 -11.55 -3.51 -13.45
C GLY A 371 -10.09 -3.90 -13.66
N LEU A 372 -9.30 -4.04 -12.60
CA LEU A 372 -7.89 -4.41 -12.65
C LEU A 372 -7.73 -5.93 -12.64
N HIS A 373 -8.08 -6.56 -13.76
CA HIS A 373 -7.92 -8.00 -13.99
C HIS A 373 -7.48 -8.27 -15.43
N ASP A 374 -6.91 -9.43 -15.68
CA ASP A 374 -6.54 -9.87 -17.01
C ASP A 374 -7.69 -10.58 -17.74
N LYS A 375 -7.70 -10.46 -19.07
CA LYS A 375 -8.58 -11.21 -19.97
C LYS A 375 -7.82 -11.53 -21.25
N GLY A 376 -8.05 -12.71 -21.80
CA GLY A 376 -7.47 -13.12 -23.08
C GLY A 376 -5.97 -13.42 -22.99
N ASP A 377 -5.24 -13.03 -24.01
CA ASP A 377 -3.85 -13.45 -24.26
C ASP A 377 -2.90 -12.26 -24.46
N PHE A 378 -1.74 -12.34 -23.82
CA PHE A 378 -0.72 -11.31 -23.84
C PHE A 378 -0.04 -11.15 -25.19
N ASP A 379 0.31 -12.25 -25.88
CA ASP A 379 1.02 -12.16 -27.17
C ASP A 379 0.12 -11.54 -28.25
N THR A 380 -1.18 -11.83 -28.21
CA THR A 380 -2.20 -11.19 -29.05
C THR A 380 -2.30 -9.69 -28.78
N TRP A 381 -2.34 -9.28 -27.50
CA TRP A 381 -2.29 -7.86 -27.14
C TRP A 381 -1.00 -7.18 -27.62
N ARG A 382 0.16 -7.82 -27.41
CA ARG A 382 1.46 -7.30 -27.83
C ARG A 382 1.53 -7.11 -29.34
N ASN A 383 1.06 -8.10 -30.11
CA ASN A 383 1.02 -8.01 -31.57
C ASN A 383 0.11 -6.86 -32.04
N ALA A 384 -1.02 -6.65 -31.37
CA ALA A 384 -1.96 -5.57 -31.70
C ALA A 384 -1.35 -4.16 -31.54
N ILE A 385 -0.49 -3.94 -30.54
CA ILE A 385 0.17 -2.65 -30.32
C ILE A 385 1.43 -2.42 -31.17
N THR A 386 1.87 -3.41 -31.96
CA THR A 386 3.07 -3.30 -32.81
C THR A 386 3.00 -2.15 -33.81
N PRO A 387 1.88 -1.92 -34.53
CA PRO A 387 1.74 -0.80 -35.45
C PRO A 387 1.84 0.58 -34.79
N LEU A 388 1.78 0.68 -33.46
CA LEU A 388 1.96 1.95 -32.74
C LEU A 388 3.38 2.49 -32.84
N GLN A 389 4.37 1.70 -33.27
CA GLN A 389 5.76 2.15 -33.45
C GLN A 389 5.87 3.44 -34.28
N GLN A 390 4.99 3.63 -35.27
CA GLN A 390 4.93 4.81 -36.14
C GLN A 390 4.17 6.01 -35.54
N PHE A 391 3.54 5.87 -34.37
CA PHE A 391 2.71 6.89 -33.74
C PHE A 391 3.21 7.25 -32.33
N PRO A 392 4.25 8.09 -32.19
CA PRO A 392 4.84 8.47 -30.90
C PRO A 392 3.80 8.96 -29.88
N ARG A 393 2.80 9.73 -30.33
CA ARG A 393 1.73 10.24 -29.47
C ARG A 393 0.84 9.14 -28.90
N ALA A 394 0.52 8.10 -29.67
CA ALA A 394 -0.23 6.94 -29.19
C ALA A 394 0.63 6.03 -28.28
N ARG A 395 1.92 5.84 -28.62
CA ARG A 395 2.88 5.09 -27.78
C ARG A 395 2.97 5.68 -26.38
N LEU A 396 2.99 7.02 -26.29
CA LEU A 396 3.02 7.73 -25.02
C LEU A 396 1.90 7.29 -24.07
N GLY A 397 0.70 6.97 -24.56
CA GLY A 397 -0.41 6.49 -23.72
C GLY A 397 -0.11 5.16 -23.02
N VAL A 398 0.56 4.24 -23.71
CA VAL A 398 0.99 2.95 -23.15
C VAL A 398 2.16 3.14 -22.19
N ILE A 399 3.17 3.92 -22.59
CA ILE A 399 4.36 4.18 -21.77
C ILE A 399 3.99 4.90 -20.47
N ALA A 400 3.16 5.95 -20.56
CA ALA A 400 2.70 6.70 -19.39
C ALA A 400 1.85 5.85 -18.45
N SER A 401 1.11 4.87 -18.98
CA SER A 401 0.35 3.91 -18.19
C SER A 401 1.27 2.96 -17.41
N LEU A 402 2.43 2.58 -17.96
CA LEU A 402 3.40 1.69 -17.31
C LEU A 402 4.38 2.42 -16.38
N ALA A 403 4.46 3.74 -16.43
CA ALA A 403 5.40 4.54 -15.62
C ALA A 403 5.15 4.59 -14.09
N PRO A 404 3.90 4.54 -13.57
CA PRO A 404 3.62 4.74 -12.13
C PRO A 404 4.43 3.88 -11.14
N PRO A 405 4.69 2.58 -11.40
CA PRO A 405 5.54 1.74 -10.55
C PRO A 405 6.97 2.28 -10.35
N LEU A 406 7.50 3.08 -11.28
CA LEU A 406 8.85 3.66 -11.19
C LEU A 406 8.91 4.94 -10.37
N LEU A 407 7.79 5.60 -10.09
CA LEU A 407 7.80 6.92 -9.44
C LEU A 407 8.39 6.88 -8.03
N ALA A 408 8.12 5.82 -7.25
CA ALA A 408 8.70 5.62 -5.93
C ALA A 408 10.20 5.26 -6.01
N PRO A 409 10.62 4.20 -6.73
CA PRO A 409 12.04 3.84 -6.86
C PRO A 409 12.95 4.94 -7.41
N LEU A 410 12.43 5.81 -8.29
CA LEU A 410 13.16 6.93 -8.89
C LEU A 410 12.99 8.26 -8.14
N ALA A 411 12.19 8.27 -7.05
CA ALA A 411 11.89 9.45 -6.25
C ALA A 411 11.37 10.65 -7.07
N THR A 412 10.48 10.40 -8.03
CA THR A 412 9.93 11.41 -8.95
C THR A 412 8.52 11.83 -8.60
N HIS A 413 8.10 13.00 -9.07
CA HIS A 413 6.76 13.53 -8.82
C HIS A 413 5.71 12.90 -9.74
N ASN A 414 4.45 12.97 -9.29
CA ASN A 414 3.29 12.69 -10.13
C ASN A 414 3.20 13.74 -11.25
N PHE A 415 2.73 13.30 -12.40
CA PHE A 415 2.49 14.15 -13.56
C PHE A 415 1.28 13.67 -14.36
N ILE A 416 0.89 14.45 -15.35
CA ILE A 416 -0.31 14.22 -16.17
C ILE A 416 0.10 14.16 -17.63
N ILE A 417 -0.47 13.20 -18.36
CA ILE A 417 -0.55 13.20 -19.81
C ILE A 417 -1.98 13.61 -20.20
N SER A 418 -2.10 14.68 -20.97
CA SER A 418 -3.39 15.15 -21.49
C SER A 418 -3.42 15.08 -23.01
N TYR A 419 -4.46 14.45 -23.56
CA TYR A 419 -4.75 14.51 -24.99
C TYR A 419 -5.84 15.57 -25.23
N ALA A 420 -5.47 16.64 -25.93
CA ALA A 420 -6.35 17.76 -26.27
C ALA A 420 -6.61 17.82 -27.78
N GLY A 421 -7.81 18.26 -28.15
CA GLY A 421 -8.17 18.54 -29.55
C GLY A 421 -9.58 18.11 -29.90
N ALA A 422 -9.93 18.23 -31.18
CA ALA A 422 -11.29 17.95 -31.66
C ALA A 422 -11.77 16.53 -31.31
N THR A 423 -13.09 16.37 -31.20
CA THR A 423 -13.75 15.08 -30.98
C THR A 423 -13.46 14.10 -32.13
N SER A 424 -13.53 12.79 -31.85
CA SER A 424 -13.28 11.71 -32.83
C SER A 424 -11.86 11.62 -33.40
N THR A 425 -10.86 12.15 -32.70
CA THR A 425 -9.45 12.14 -33.13
C THR A 425 -8.62 10.95 -32.62
N GLY A 426 -9.23 10.03 -31.84
CA GLY A 426 -8.54 8.87 -31.24
C GLY A 426 -8.01 9.08 -29.82
N LYS A 427 -8.38 10.18 -29.15
CA LYS A 427 -7.96 10.47 -27.76
C LYS A 427 -8.42 9.39 -26.77
N THR A 428 -9.71 9.09 -26.71
CA THR A 428 -10.26 8.02 -25.85
C THR A 428 -9.66 6.66 -26.21
N SER A 429 -9.46 6.35 -27.50
CA SER A 429 -8.77 5.12 -27.92
C SER A 429 -7.35 5.01 -27.33
N THR A 430 -6.66 6.14 -27.15
CA THR A 430 -5.33 6.17 -26.53
C THR A 430 -5.40 5.91 -25.02
N LEU A 431 -6.43 6.41 -24.34
CA LEU A 431 -6.69 6.05 -22.94
C LEU A 431 -7.02 4.56 -22.78
N ARG A 432 -7.80 3.99 -23.71
CA ARG A 432 -8.09 2.55 -23.74
C ARG A 432 -6.83 1.71 -23.90
N LEU A 433 -5.88 2.16 -24.72
CA LEU A 433 -4.57 1.51 -24.82
C LEU A 433 -3.83 1.51 -23.48
N GLY A 434 -3.77 2.67 -22.81
CA GLY A 434 -3.19 2.77 -21.47
C GLY A 434 -3.89 1.84 -20.47
N ALA A 435 -5.22 1.87 -20.42
CA ALA A 435 -6.02 1.05 -19.51
C ALA A 435 -5.84 -0.46 -19.75
N SER A 436 -5.75 -0.86 -21.02
CA SER A 436 -5.57 -2.27 -21.40
C SER A 436 -4.27 -2.89 -20.88
N CYS A 437 -3.31 -2.07 -20.43
CA CYS A 437 -2.10 -2.58 -19.78
C CYS A 437 -2.42 -3.23 -18.42
N TRP A 438 -3.43 -2.72 -17.71
CA TRP A 438 -3.72 -3.05 -16.30
C TRP A 438 -5.07 -3.70 -16.08
N GLY A 439 -6.04 -3.47 -16.96
CA GLY A 439 -7.40 -3.90 -16.74
C GLY A 439 -8.35 -3.65 -17.91
N CYS A 440 -9.64 -3.80 -17.64
CA CYS A 440 -10.70 -3.70 -18.64
C CYS A 440 -10.74 -2.28 -19.25
N PRO A 441 -10.42 -2.11 -20.54
CA PRO A 441 -10.37 -0.79 -21.16
C PRO A 441 -11.74 -0.30 -21.65
N ASP A 442 -12.80 -1.09 -21.48
CA ASP A 442 -14.13 -0.71 -21.97
C ASP A 442 -14.88 0.12 -20.93
N GLU A 443 -15.04 1.42 -21.17
CA GLU A 443 -15.70 2.35 -20.24
C GLU A 443 -17.19 2.06 -20.00
N ARG A 444 -17.78 1.14 -20.75
CA ARG A 444 -19.17 0.67 -20.58
C ARG A 444 -19.28 -0.45 -19.54
N SER A 445 -18.16 -1.08 -19.20
CA SER A 445 -18.11 -2.13 -18.18
C SER A 445 -18.34 -1.52 -16.79
N PRO A 446 -19.12 -2.18 -15.91
CA PRO A 446 -19.20 -1.78 -14.50
C PRO A 446 -17.87 -1.94 -13.76
N ALA A 447 -16.93 -2.70 -14.35
CA ALA A 447 -15.57 -2.93 -13.91
C ALA A 447 -14.58 -2.31 -14.91
N ALA A 448 -14.79 -1.07 -15.35
CA ALA A 448 -13.86 -0.38 -16.23
C ALA A 448 -12.63 0.11 -15.47
N ALA A 449 -11.44 -0.02 -16.06
CA ALA A 449 -10.20 0.60 -15.57
C ALA A 449 -10.09 2.09 -15.97
N ILE A 450 -11.13 2.66 -16.59
CA ILE A 450 -11.22 4.05 -17.04
C ILE A 450 -12.36 4.72 -16.28
N GLY A 451 -12.04 5.79 -15.55
CA GLY A 451 -13.02 6.66 -14.91
C GLY A 451 -13.50 7.78 -15.84
N THR A 452 -14.42 8.61 -15.33
CA THR A 452 -14.98 9.77 -16.04
C THR A 452 -14.86 11.01 -15.18
N TRP A 453 -14.75 12.19 -15.80
CA TRP A 453 -14.81 13.46 -15.07
C TRP A 453 -16.21 13.79 -14.52
N ASP A 454 -17.25 13.01 -14.85
CA ASP A 454 -18.53 13.03 -14.13
C ASP A 454 -18.39 12.32 -12.77
N ALA A 455 -17.54 12.89 -11.92
CA ALA A 455 -17.23 12.40 -10.59
C ALA A 455 -17.00 13.58 -9.64
N THR A 456 -17.14 13.33 -8.34
CA THR A 456 -16.81 14.34 -7.33
C THR A 456 -15.30 14.38 -7.09
N ARG A 457 -14.77 15.51 -6.64
CA ARG A 457 -13.35 15.62 -6.25
C ARG A 457 -12.95 14.60 -5.17
N VAL A 458 -13.86 14.31 -4.23
CA VAL A 458 -13.62 13.30 -3.18
C VAL A 458 -13.48 11.90 -3.79
N TRP A 459 -14.28 11.58 -4.80
CA TRP A 459 -14.14 10.31 -5.53
C TRP A 459 -12.79 10.24 -6.25
N LEU A 460 -12.38 11.31 -6.94
CA LEU A 460 -11.08 11.36 -7.66
C LEU A 460 -9.89 11.26 -6.69
N GLU A 461 -9.95 11.92 -5.54
CA GLU A 461 -8.97 11.80 -4.44
C GLU A 461 -8.87 10.35 -3.94
N ARG A 462 -10.01 9.68 -3.71
CA ARG A 462 -10.06 8.29 -3.24
C ARG A 462 -9.58 7.30 -4.30
N ALA A 463 -9.99 7.48 -5.55
CA ALA A 463 -9.54 6.68 -6.69
C ALA A 463 -8.02 6.80 -6.90
N SER A 464 -7.46 7.99 -6.72
CA SER A 464 -6.00 8.22 -6.78
C SER A 464 -5.27 7.45 -5.66
N ALA A 465 -5.82 7.48 -4.44
CA ALA A 465 -5.26 6.77 -3.28
C ALA A 465 -5.30 5.25 -3.43
N ILE A 466 -6.39 4.71 -3.97
CA ILE A 466 -6.54 3.27 -4.22
C ILE A 466 -5.61 2.83 -5.34
N ASN A 467 -5.52 3.59 -6.44
CA ASN A 467 -4.62 3.30 -7.56
C ASN A 467 -3.18 3.80 -7.32
N ASP A 468 -2.65 3.65 -6.10
CA ASP A 468 -1.25 3.99 -5.85
C ASP A 468 -0.33 3.11 -6.71
N CYS A 469 0.65 3.74 -7.36
CA CYS A 469 1.57 3.12 -8.32
C CYS A 469 0.89 2.45 -9.53
N ILE A 470 -0.38 2.77 -9.80
CA ILE A 470 -1.16 2.40 -10.99
C ILE A 470 -1.64 3.71 -11.67
N PRO A 471 -1.79 3.79 -13.01
CA PRO A 471 -2.21 5.02 -13.65
C PRO A 471 -3.65 5.39 -13.31
N LEU A 472 -3.88 6.68 -13.06
CA LEU A 472 -5.23 7.22 -12.93
C LEU A 472 -5.73 7.64 -14.32
N ILE A 473 -6.63 6.87 -14.92
CA ILE A 473 -7.14 7.13 -16.27
C ILE A 473 -8.56 7.68 -16.18
N ILE A 474 -8.76 8.95 -16.54
CA ILE A 474 -10.04 9.64 -16.41
C ILE A 474 -10.41 10.26 -17.77
N ASP A 475 -11.53 9.83 -18.34
CA ASP A 475 -11.95 10.30 -19.66
C ASP A 475 -12.92 11.49 -19.61
N ASP A 476 -12.63 12.35 -20.58
CA ASP A 476 -13.20 13.62 -21.03
C ASP A 476 -13.55 14.69 -19.98
N THR A 477 -12.69 15.71 -19.88
CA THR A 477 -12.90 16.90 -19.04
C THR A 477 -14.20 17.63 -19.30
N GLN A 478 -14.82 17.46 -20.49
CA GLN A 478 -16.13 18.04 -20.78
C GLN A 478 -17.27 17.45 -19.94
N ARG A 479 -17.08 16.25 -19.38
CA ARG A 479 -18.06 15.62 -18.49
C ARG A 479 -18.03 16.18 -17.07
N ALA A 480 -17.03 16.99 -16.73
CA ALA A 480 -16.97 17.64 -15.44
C ALA A 480 -18.14 18.63 -15.27
N LYS A 481 -18.88 18.50 -14.15
CA LYS A 481 -19.97 19.44 -13.82
C LYS A 481 -19.46 20.86 -13.55
N ASN A 482 -18.24 20.99 -13.04
CA ASN A 482 -17.65 22.27 -12.69
C ASN A 482 -16.19 22.33 -13.18
N ARG A 483 -15.89 23.35 -13.99
CA ARG A 483 -14.54 23.58 -14.53
C ARG A 483 -13.51 23.86 -13.44
N HIS A 484 -13.91 24.51 -12.35
CA HIS A 484 -13.01 24.80 -11.23
C HIS A 484 -12.52 23.51 -10.54
N ASP A 485 -13.37 22.47 -10.48
CA ASP A 485 -13.01 21.20 -9.86
C ASP A 485 -11.94 20.45 -10.67
N ILE A 486 -11.87 20.67 -11.98
CA ILE A 486 -10.80 20.11 -12.84
C ILE A 486 -9.44 20.66 -12.39
N GLY A 487 -9.31 21.98 -12.29
CA GLY A 487 -8.05 22.64 -11.91
C GLY A 487 -7.56 22.20 -10.53
N GLN A 488 -8.46 22.09 -9.55
CA GLN A 488 -8.11 21.62 -8.21
C GLN A 488 -7.77 20.13 -8.20
N THR A 489 -8.50 19.29 -8.93
CA THR A 489 -8.20 17.86 -9.02
C THR A 489 -6.82 17.63 -9.62
N ILE A 490 -6.49 18.34 -10.71
CA ILE A 490 -5.16 18.31 -11.33
C ILE A 490 -4.08 18.66 -10.28
N TYR A 491 -4.31 19.72 -9.50
CA TYR A 491 -3.38 20.13 -8.44
C TYR A 491 -3.22 19.04 -7.37
N ASP A 492 -4.33 18.47 -6.89
CA ASP A 492 -4.32 17.42 -5.86
C ASP A 492 -3.59 16.16 -6.36
N VAL A 493 -3.91 15.69 -7.58
CA VAL A 493 -3.32 14.51 -8.20
C VAL A 493 -1.81 14.67 -8.40
N THR A 494 -1.37 15.81 -8.95
CA THR A 494 0.05 16.11 -9.17
C THR A 494 0.84 16.32 -7.89
N ASN A 495 0.20 16.66 -6.77
CA ASN A 495 0.85 16.72 -5.46
C ASN A 495 0.93 15.37 -4.75
N GLY A 496 0.14 14.38 -5.19
CA GLY A 496 0.22 13.01 -4.66
C GLY A 496 -0.28 12.87 -3.23
N ARG A 497 -1.07 13.83 -2.73
CA ARG A 497 -1.51 13.85 -1.34
C ARG A 497 -2.91 14.41 -1.21
N GLY A 498 -3.73 13.71 -0.44
CA GLY A 498 -5.07 14.11 -0.07
C GLY A 498 -5.09 15.26 0.92
N ARG A 499 -6.29 15.77 1.20
CA ARG A 499 -6.46 16.87 2.17
C ARG A 499 -6.29 16.31 3.58
N GLY A 500 -5.50 16.99 4.41
CA GLY A 500 -5.47 16.73 5.85
C GLY A 500 -6.85 17.00 6.46
N ARG A 501 -7.36 16.06 7.26
CA ARG A 501 -8.65 16.19 7.95
C ARG A 501 -8.47 15.98 9.44
N GLY A 502 -9.24 16.72 10.24
CA GLY A 502 -9.42 16.38 11.64
C GLY A 502 -10.28 15.12 11.78
N SER A 503 -10.15 14.46 12.93
CA SER A 503 -11.02 13.39 13.39
C SER A 503 -11.34 13.60 14.87
N GLU A 504 -12.35 12.91 15.40
CA GLU A 504 -12.69 12.96 16.83
C GLU A 504 -11.50 12.58 17.75
N ARG A 505 -10.52 11.84 17.21
CA ARG A 505 -9.33 11.36 17.92
C ARG A 505 -8.04 12.13 17.60
N GLY A 506 -8.14 13.26 16.88
CA GLY A 506 -6.99 14.06 16.46
C GLY A 506 -6.97 14.28 14.95
N LEU A 507 -5.93 13.81 14.26
CA LEU A 507 -5.81 13.93 12.81
C LEU A 507 -6.17 12.61 12.11
N ALA A 508 -6.98 12.69 11.07
CA ALA A 508 -7.23 11.56 10.19
C ALA A 508 -5.98 11.28 9.33
N ARG A 509 -5.77 10.01 9.01
CA ARG A 509 -4.72 9.60 8.07
C ARG A 509 -4.94 10.30 6.73
N THR A 510 -3.90 10.97 6.24
CA THR A 510 -3.95 11.60 4.92
C THR A 510 -3.56 10.57 3.86
N ASN A 511 -4.40 10.41 2.84
CA ASN A 511 -4.08 9.56 1.70
C ASN A 511 -2.90 10.11 0.91
N VAL A 512 -2.04 9.22 0.43
CA VAL A 512 -0.88 9.55 -0.41
C VAL A 512 -0.89 8.59 -1.59
N TRP A 513 -0.53 9.07 -2.77
CA TRP A 513 -0.48 8.27 -3.98
C TRP A 513 0.61 8.75 -4.92
N ARG A 514 1.07 7.82 -5.74
CA ARG A 514 2.06 8.01 -6.80
C ARG A 514 1.45 7.53 -8.09
N THR A 515 1.19 8.44 -9.01
CA THR A 515 0.49 8.10 -10.25
C THR A 515 0.88 9.00 -11.39
N VAL A 516 0.66 8.49 -12.60
CA VAL A 516 0.60 9.28 -13.83
C VAL A 516 -0.86 9.32 -14.24
N MET A 517 -1.44 10.52 -14.23
CA MET A 517 -2.81 10.69 -14.68
C MET A 517 -2.85 10.78 -16.20
N CYS A 518 -3.71 9.99 -16.84
CA CYS A 518 -3.96 10.09 -18.27
C CYS A 518 -5.40 10.56 -18.49
N THR A 519 -5.58 11.65 -19.23
CA THR A 519 -6.89 12.26 -19.46
C THR A 519 -7.05 12.79 -20.88
N THR A 520 -8.29 13.03 -21.28
CA THR A 520 -8.61 13.72 -22.53
C THR A 520 -9.47 14.96 -22.31
N GLY A 521 -9.53 15.84 -23.32
CA GLY A 521 -10.48 16.94 -23.40
C GLY A 521 -10.46 17.62 -24.78
N GLU A 522 -11.36 18.58 -25.00
CA GLU A 522 -11.32 19.39 -26.23
C GLU A 522 -10.26 20.50 -26.20
N GLY A 523 -9.87 20.95 -25.00
CA GLY A 523 -8.84 21.96 -24.79
C GLY A 523 -7.73 21.50 -23.84
N PRO A 524 -6.60 22.22 -23.79
CA PRO A 524 -5.51 21.92 -22.88
C PRO A 524 -5.93 22.02 -21.40
N LEU A 525 -5.36 21.19 -20.52
CA LEU A 525 -5.62 21.23 -19.08
C LEU A 525 -5.11 22.51 -18.43
N THR A 526 -4.04 23.08 -18.97
CA THR A 526 -3.46 24.35 -18.53
C THR A 526 -4.45 25.52 -18.61
N THR A 527 -5.57 25.37 -19.34
CA THR A 527 -6.67 26.34 -19.35
C THR A 527 -7.51 26.34 -18.06
N TYR A 528 -7.48 25.24 -17.29
CA TYR A 528 -8.22 25.12 -16.02
C TYR A 528 -7.38 25.48 -14.79
N THR A 529 -6.10 25.81 -14.95
CA THR A 529 -5.18 26.09 -13.84
C THR A 529 -4.23 27.25 -14.11
N GLU A 530 -4.15 28.14 -13.13
CA GLU A 530 -3.25 29.28 -13.11
C GLU A 530 -1.92 28.95 -12.40
N HIS A 531 -1.83 27.81 -11.72
CA HIS A 531 -0.65 27.42 -10.97
C HIS A 531 0.48 26.96 -11.90
N GLY A 532 1.49 27.82 -12.08
CA GLY A 532 2.65 27.52 -12.93
C GLY A 532 3.43 26.25 -12.56
N GLY A 533 3.34 25.78 -11.31
CA GLY A 533 3.89 24.48 -10.89
C GLY A 533 3.13 23.28 -11.46
N THR A 534 1.80 23.38 -11.52
CA THR A 534 0.93 22.37 -12.10
C THR A 534 1.12 22.25 -13.61
N ARG A 535 1.31 23.38 -14.30
CA ARG A 535 1.57 23.40 -15.75
C ARG A 535 2.84 22.63 -16.13
N ALA A 536 3.89 22.76 -15.34
CA ALA A 536 5.14 22.02 -15.55
C ALA A 536 5.01 20.50 -15.35
N ARG A 537 3.93 20.04 -14.68
CA ARG A 537 3.61 18.63 -14.46
C ARG A 537 2.54 18.11 -15.41
N ALA A 538 2.07 18.91 -16.37
CA ALA A 538 1.10 18.50 -17.38
C ALA A 538 1.78 18.47 -18.75
N LEU A 539 1.94 17.27 -19.31
CA LEU A 539 2.43 17.07 -20.66
C LEU A 539 1.22 17.01 -21.60
N GLU A 540 1.04 18.06 -22.38
CA GLU A 540 -0.14 18.26 -23.22
C GLU A 540 0.17 17.86 -24.66
N MET A 541 -0.70 17.03 -25.22
CA MET A 541 -0.62 16.52 -26.59
C MET A 541 -1.76 17.08 -27.41
N TRP A 542 -1.45 17.94 -28.38
CA TRP A 542 -2.47 18.56 -29.22
C TRP A 542 -2.68 17.83 -30.56
N GLY A 543 -3.94 17.57 -30.89
CA GLY A 543 -4.33 16.91 -32.14
C GLY A 543 -4.40 15.39 -32.02
N SER A 544 -4.48 14.70 -33.16
CA SER A 544 -4.70 13.24 -33.16
C SER A 544 -3.47 12.48 -32.67
N PRO A 545 -3.63 11.51 -31.75
CA PRO A 545 -2.55 10.60 -31.35
C PRO A 545 -2.08 9.67 -32.47
N PHE A 546 -2.89 9.49 -33.52
CA PHE A 546 -2.63 8.57 -34.64
C PHE A 546 -2.23 9.32 -35.93
N GLY A 547 -1.75 10.57 -35.81
CA GLY A 547 -1.38 11.40 -36.95
C GLY A 547 -2.59 11.84 -37.79
N GLN A 548 -2.38 12.11 -39.08
CA GLN A 548 -3.50 12.41 -39.97
C GLN A 548 -4.42 11.19 -40.11
N LEU A 549 -5.69 11.38 -39.75
CA LEU A 549 -6.71 10.33 -39.86
C LEU A 549 -6.99 10.03 -41.33
N THR A 550 -6.33 9.01 -41.85
CA THR A 550 -6.63 8.36 -43.13
C THR A 550 -7.59 7.19 -42.91
N ALA A 551 -8.20 6.67 -43.98
CA ALA A 551 -9.02 5.46 -43.89
C ALA A 551 -8.25 4.27 -43.24
N GLY A 552 -6.95 4.15 -43.54
CA GLY A 552 -6.07 3.14 -42.96
C GLY A 552 -5.86 3.31 -41.45
N SER A 553 -5.57 4.54 -40.98
CA SER A 553 -5.39 4.78 -39.54
C SER A 553 -6.71 4.63 -38.76
N ALA A 554 -7.85 5.01 -39.34
CA ALA A 554 -9.15 4.81 -38.70
C ALA A 554 -9.49 3.32 -38.54
N SER A 555 -9.24 2.52 -39.60
CA SER A 555 -9.41 1.06 -39.54
C SER A 555 -8.48 0.42 -38.51
N LEU A 556 -7.21 0.85 -38.46
CA LEU A 556 -6.26 0.41 -37.45
C LEU A 556 -6.77 0.70 -36.03
N VAL A 557 -7.28 1.91 -35.77
CA VAL A 557 -7.82 2.28 -34.45
C VAL A 557 -9.04 1.43 -34.09
N SER A 558 -9.92 1.11 -35.03
CA SER A 558 -11.07 0.21 -34.78
C SER A 558 -10.60 -1.19 -34.42
N GLN A 559 -9.75 -1.78 -35.25
CA GLN A 559 -9.21 -3.13 -35.05
C GLN A 559 -8.46 -3.22 -33.71
N LEU A 560 -7.66 -2.21 -33.40
CA LEU A 560 -6.93 -2.13 -32.14
C LEU A 560 -7.87 -2.09 -30.94
N ASN A 561 -8.93 -1.28 -30.99
CA ASN A 561 -9.94 -1.22 -29.93
C ASN A 561 -10.72 -2.54 -29.76
N GLU A 562 -10.95 -3.28 -30.84
CA GLU A 562 -11.59 -4.60 -30.79
C GLU A 562 -10.68 -5.61 -30.09
N VAL A 563 -9.41 -5.67 -30.46
CA VAL A 563 -8.46 -6.62 -29.87
C VAL A 563 -8.22 -6.32 -28.38
N ILE A 564 -7.97 -5.07 -28.01
CA ILE A 564 -7.67 -4.75 -26.60
C ILE A 564 -8.88 -4.92 -25.66
N ARG A 565 -10.11 -5.02 -26.19
CA ARG A 565 -11.32 -5.35 -25.38
C ARG A 565 -11.40 -6.83 -25.01
N GLU A 566 -10.74 -7.69 -25.78
CA GLU A 566 -10.71 -9.14 -25.54
C GLU A 566 -9.38 -9.61 -24.95
N HIS A 567 -8.33 -8.78 -25.06
CA HIS A 567 -6.98 -9.09 -24.59
C HIS A 567 -6.44 -7.88 -23.79
N TYR A 568 -6.45 -7.93 -22.46
CA TYR A 568 -6.02 -6.82 -21.59
C TYR A 568 -5.54 -7.30 -20.21
N GLY A 569 -4.94 -6.39 -19.44
CA GLY A 569 -4.55 -6.58 -18.04
C GLY A 569 -3.25 -7.33 -17.82
N HIS A 570 -2.53 -7.67 -18.89
CA HIS A 570 -1.32 -8.49 -18.84
C HIS A 570 -0.03 -7.67 -18.69
N ALA A 571 0.06 -6.51 -19.32
CA ALA A 571 1.32 -5.79 -19.51
C ALA A 571 1.85 -5.15 -18.21
N GLY A 572 0.97 -4.54 -17.41
CA GLY A 572 1.31 -3.91 -16.13
C GLY A 572 1.89 -4.92 -15.13
N PRO A 573 1.17 -6.02 -14.81
CA PRO A 573 1.71 -7.06 -13.92
C PRO A 573 3.03 -7.67 -14.41
N ARG A 574 3.18 -7.90 -15.72
CA ARG A 574 4.46 -8.39 -16.30
C ARG A 574 5.59 -7.37 -16.15
N PHE A 575 5.30 -6.08 -16.34
CA PHE A 575 6.27 -5.01 -16.18
C PHE A 575 6.73 -4.92 -14.72
N VAL A 576 5.79 -4.93 -13.78
CA VAL A 576 6.07 -4.94 -12.35
C VAL A 576 6.91 -6.16 -11.95
N ARG A 577 6.60 -7.35 -12.47
CA ARG A 577 7.41 -8.56 -12.22
C ARG A 577 8.83 -8.40 -12.73
N HIS A 578 9.02 -7.80 -13.91
CA HIS A 578 10.34 -7.47 -14.42
C HIS A 578 11.10 -6.52 -13.49
N LEU A 579 10.43 -5.50 -12.94
CA LEU A 579 11.03 -4.58 -11.96
C LEU A 579 11.44 -5.30 -10.67
N ILE A 580 10.59 -6.16 -10.12
CA ILE A 580 10.87 -6.98 -8.93
C ILE A 580 12.11 -7.86 -9.17
N ASN A 581 12.20 -8.49 -10.34
CA ASN A 581 13.32 -9.34 -10.70
C ASN A 581 14.60 -8.56 -11.08
N SER A 582 14.54 -7.23 -11.13
CA SER A 582 15.65 -6.34 -11.48
C SER A 582 16.26 -5.65 -10.24
N GLU A 583 16.07 -6.20 -9.04
CA GLU A 583 16.46 -5.59 -7.77
C GLU A 583 17.95 -5.15 -7.76
N ASP A 584 18.85 -6.03 -8.21
CA ASP A 584 20.30 -5.75 -8.31
C ASP A 584 20.64 -4.64 -9.31
N SER A 585 19.74 -4.32 -10.24
CA SER A 585 19.93 -3.33 -11.30
C SER A 585 19.39 -1.95 -10.94
N TRP A 586 18.70 -1.77 -9.81
CA TRP A 586 18.15 -0.47 -9.40
C TRP A 586 19.18 0.67 -9.41
N PRO A 587 20.43 0.50 -8.91
CA PRO A 587 21.44 1.56 -8.97
C PRO A 587 21.75 2.00 -10.41
N VAL A 588 21.78 1.06 -11.35
CA VAL A 588 22.03 1.33 -12.78
C VAL A 588 20.83 2.05 -13.40
N ILE A 589 19.61 1.63 -13.07
CA ILE A 589 18.37 2.27 -13.53
C ILE A 589 18.27 3.71 -13.01
N GLN A 590 18.59 3.94 -11.73
CA GLN A 590 18.60 5.27 -11.12
C GLN A 590 19.67 6.19 -11.74
N GLU A 591 20.84 5.64 -12.06
CA GLU A 591 21.89 6.38 -12.78
C GLU A 591 21.44 6.74 -14.20
N ARG A 592 20.86 5.78 -14.93
CA ARG A 592 20.30 6.01 -16.26
C ARG A 592 19.22 7.09 -16.26
N PHE A 593 18.33 7.06 -15.28
CA PHE A 593 17.33 8.09 -15.05
C PHE A 593 17.97 9.47 -14.82
N ARG A 594 19.02 9.56 -13.99
CA ARG A 594 19.72 10.84 -13.73
C ARG A 594 20.34 11.42 -15.01
N GLN A 595 20.99 10.58 -15.81
CA GLN A 595 21.58 10.99 -17.09
C GLN A 595 20.52 11.51 -18.07
N LEU A 596 19.38 10.82 -18.18
CA LEU A 596 18.28 11.25 -19.05
C LEU A 596 17.65 12.55 -18.56
N ARG A 597 17.50 12.71 -17.24
CA ARG A 597 17.01 13.95 -16.63
C ARG A 597 17.93 15.12 -16.96
N GLU A 598 19.24 14.95 -16.79
CA GLU A 598 20.24 15.97 -17.15
C GLU A 598 20.20 16.29 -18.65
N PHE A 599 20.09 15.27 -19.51
CA PHE A 599 19.96 15.44 -20.95
C PHE A 599 18.76 16.31 -21.34
N PHE A 600 17.56 16.01 -20.82
CA PHE A 600 16.37 16.82 -21.10
C PHE A 600 16.44 18.21 -20.45
N GLN A 601 17.06 18.33 -19.28
CA GLN A 601 17.26 19.62 -18.60
C GLN A 601 18.18 20.54 -19.40
N GLN A 602 19.26 20.00 -20.00
CA GLN A 602 20.12 20.77 -20.91
C GLN A 602 19.36 21.23 -22.15
N ARG A 603 18.49 20.37 -22.71
CA ARG A 603 17.64 20.72 -23.87
C ARG A 603 16.58 21.78 -23.55
N ALA A 604 16.18 21.93 -22.30
CA ALA A 604 15.25 22.97 -21.88
C ALA A 604 15.87 24.38 -21.95
N GLY A 605 17.21 24.49 -21.90
CA GLY A 605 17.91 25.78 -21.91
C GLY A 605 17.43 26.69 -20.76
N THR A 606 16.93 27.87 -21.10
CA THR A 606 16.43 28.87 -20.14
C THR A 606 14.94 28.73 -19.81
N ASN A 607 14.21 27.81 -20.45
CA ASN A 607 12.79 27.62 -20.21
C ASN A 607 12.55 26.88 -18.87
N SER A 608 12.10 27.63 -17.87
CA SER A 608 11.87 27.15 -16.49
C SER A 608 10.76 26.09 -16.39
N VAL A 609 9.79 26.10 -17.30
CA VAL A 609 8.69 25.13 -17.37
C VAL A 609 9.19 23.84 -18.01
N ALA A 610 9.84 23.92 -19.17
CA ALA A 610 10.45 22.78 -19.84
C ALA A 610 11.52 22.09 -18.96
N GLY A 611 12.32 22.87 -18.21
CA GLY A 611 13.33 22.31 -17.30
C GLY A 611 12.73 21.45 -16.19
N ARG A 612 11.49 21.74 -15.77
CA ARG A 612 10.75 20.92 -14.80
C ARG A 612 10.11 19.69 -15.46
N MET A 613 9.76 19.75 -16.73
CA MET A 613 9.26 18.60 -17.50
C MET A 613 10.34 17.54 -17.75
N ALA A 614 11.63 17.90 -17.71
CA ALA A 614 12.76 17.00 -17.94
C ALA A 614 12.71 15.72 -17.08
N GLU A 615 12.27 15.84 -15.82
CA GLU A 615 12.09 14.69 -14.92
C GLU A 615 11.07 13.70 -15.48
N HIS A 616 9.92 14.18 -15.95
CA HIS A 616 8.83 13.34 -16.46
C HIS A 616 9.21 12.66 -17.77
N PHE A 617 9.89 13.37 -18.67
CA PHE A 617 10.44 12.78 -19.90
C PHE A 617 11.48 11.69 -19.61
N ALA A 618 12.33 11.89 -18.60
CA ALA A 618 13.30 10.87 -18.19
C ALA A 618 12.61 9.61 -17.65
N VAL A 619 11.58 9.75 -16.82
CA VAL A 619 10.78 8.59 -16.35
C VAL A 619 10.14 7.85 -17.52
N LEU A 620 9.49 8.58 -18.45
CA LEU A 620 8.87 7.98 -19.63
C LEU A 620 9.88 7.23 -20.50
N HIS A 621 11.07 7.79 -20.67
CA HIS A 621 12.14 7.14 -21.45
C HIS A 621 12.64 5.87 -20.75
N VAL A 622 12.92 5.92 -19.44
CA VAL A 622 13.32 4.72 -18.69
C VAL A 622 12.23 3.65 -18.70
N THR A 623 10.96 4.05 -18.60
CA THR A 623 9.82 3.12 -18.69
C THR A 623 9.82 2.40 -20.03
N GLU A 624 10.01 3.13 -21.13
CA GLU A 624 10.10 2.58 -22.48
C GLU A 624 11.29 1.62 -22.63
N GLU A 625 12.48 2.01 -22.14
CA GLU A 625 13.69 1.17 -22.16
C GLU A 625 13.44 -0.17 -21.45
N LEU A 626 12.96 -0.14 -20.21
CA LEU A 626 12.73 -1.33 -19.39
C LEU A 626 11.63 -2.22 -19.96
N ALA A 627 10.54 -1.63 -20.46
CA ALA A 627 9.43 -2.41 -21.00
C ALA A 627 9.77 -3.06 -22.35
N CYS A 628 10.63 -2.43 -23.18
CA CYS A 628 11.20 -3.08 -24.37
C CYS A 628 12.18 -4.19 -23.98
N GLN A 629 13.08 -3.96 -23.00
CA GLN A 629 14.02 -4.98 -22.51
C GLN A 629 13.30 -6.21 -21.96
N ALA A 630 12.15 -6.02 -21.30
CA ALA A 630 11.29 -7.09 -20.80
C ALA A 630 10.49 -7.83 -21.90
N GLY A 631 10.56 -7.41 -23.17
CA GLY A 631 9.76 -7.97 -24.27
C GLY A 631 8.27 -7.66 -24.17
N ILE A 632 7.90 -6.63 -23.41
CA ILE A 632 6.52 -6.17 -23.22
C ILE A 632 6.09 -5.24 -24.34
N LEU A 633 6.94 -4.26 -24.66
CA LEU A 633 6.73 -3.37 -25.80
C LEU A 633 7.49 -3.92 -27.02
N PRO A 634 6.82 -4.14 -28.16
CA PRO A 634 7.42 -4.75 -29.34
C PRO A 634 8.11 -3.72 -30.26
N TRP A 635 8.68 -2.65 -29.70
CA TRP A 635 9.17 -1.52 -30.49
C TRP A 635 10.69 -1.44 -30.49
N ASP A 636 11.28 -1.27 -31.67
CA ASP A 636 12.74 -1.26 -31.85
C ASP A 636 13.38 0.13 -31.62
N ASN A 637 12.58 1.21 -31.65
CA ASN A 637 13.10 2.58 -31.56
C ASN A 637 12.66 3.31 -30.27
N LEU A 638 13.58 3.42 -29.31
CA LEU A 638 13.42 4.04 -27.98
C LEU A 638 13.49 5.58 -28.03
N GLN A 639 12.65 6.21 -28.85
CA GLN A 639 12.70 7.65 -29.11
C GLN A 639 11.39 8.37 -28.83
N THR A 640 10.41 7.76 -28.16
CA THR A 640 9.10 8.42 -27.97
C THR A 640 9.25 9.74 -27.21
N ALA A 641 9.91 9.71 -26.06
CA ALA A 641 10.20 10.91 -25.27
C ALA A 641 11.02 11.95 -26.07
N ASN A 642 12.00 11.50 -26.86
CA ASN A 642 12.85 12.38 -27.66
C ASN A 642 12.10 13.06 -28.81
N ALA A 643 11.22 12.31 -29.48
CA ALA A 643 10.41 12.80 -30.60
C ALA A 643 9.38 13.84 -30.14
N LEU A 644 8.81 13.64 -28.95
CA LEU A 644 7.77 14.51 -28.41
C LEU A 644 8.31 15.72 -27.64
N TRP A 645 9.59 15.73 -27.23
CA TRP A 645 10.16 16.82 -26.44
C TRP A 645 9.95 18.19 -27.09
N ALA A 646 10.35 18.34 -28.35
CA ALA A 646 10.26 19.62 -29.05
C ALA A 646 8.81 20.08 -29.23
N GLU A 647 7.90 19.12 -29.51
CA GLU A 647 6.47 19.39 -29.68
C GLU A 647 5.85 19.91 -28.38
N ILE A 648 6.04 19.20 -27.26
CA ILE A 648 5.40 19.54 -25.98
C ILE A 648 6.01 20.80 -25.37
N THR A 649 7.32 21.00 -25.52
CA THR A 649 8.01 22.15 -24.90
C THR A 649 7.83 23.45 -25.69
N ALA A 650 7.59 23.39 -27.00
CA ALA A 650 7.34 24.58 -27.83
C ALA A 650 6.17 25.43 -27.30
N GLU A 651 5.10 24.79 -26.82
CA GLU A 651 3.90 25.47 -26.30
C GLU A 651 4.10 26.07 -24.88
N THR A 652 5.20 25.71 -24.20
CA THR A 652 5.49 26.13 -22.83
C THR A 652 6.39 27.35 -22.74
N ASP A 653 6.83 27.89 -23.89
CA ASP A 653 7.70 29.04 -23.91
C ASP A 653 6.98 30.27 -23.35
N GLU A 654 7.49 30.81 -22.24
CA GLU A 654 7.02 32.09 -21.68
C GLU A 654 7.09 33.21 -22.73
N ALA A 655 7.96 33.06 -23.74
CA ALA A 655 8.00 33.92 -24.89
C ALA A 655 6.78 33.90 -25.78
N ASP A 656 6.21 32.72 -25.99
CA ASP A 656 5.00 32.62 -26.76
C ASP A 656 3.80 33.10 -25.94
N ARG A 657 3.74 32.83 -24.63
CA ARG A 657 2.62 33.33 -23.79
C ARG A 657 2.54 34.86 -23.74
N ALA A 658 3.67 35.52 -23.57
CA ALA A 658 3.73 36.98 -23.61
C ALA A 658 3.32 37.52 -24.99
N ALA A 659 3.78 36.87 -26.07
CA ALA A 659 3.45 37.23 -27.44
C ALA A 659 1.97 36.98 -27.78
N VAL A 660 1.39 35.84 -27.40
CA VAL A 660 -0.02 35.49 -27.60
C VAL A 660 -0.93 36.47 -26.87
N ALA A 661 -0.61 36.81 -25.62
CA ALA A 661 -1.34 37.85 -24.88
C ALA A 661 -1.28 39.19 -25.62
N LEU A 662 -0.12 39.54 -26.18
CA LEU A 662 0.05 40.80 -26.90
C LEU A 662 -0.69 40.80 -28.24
N ARG A 663 -0.66 39.70 -29.01
CA ARG A 663 -1.46 39.53 -30.25
C ARG A 663 -2.94 39.71 -29.95
N TYR A 664 -3.42 39.09 -28.88
CA TYR A 664 -4.81 39.19 -28.48
C TYR A 664 -5.20 40.63 -28.13
N VAL A 665 -4.40 41.31 -27.31
CA VAL A 665 -4.66 42.71 -26.95
C VAL A 665 -4.59 43.62 -28.17
N ALA A 666 -3.61 43.43 -29.07
CA ALA A 666 -3.51 44.20 -30.31
C ALA A 666 -4.72 44.00 -31.22
N GLY A 667 -5.15 42.75 -31.43
CA GLY A 667 -6.36 42.43 -32.20
C GLY A 667 -7.64 42.99 -31.57
N TRP A 668 -7.76 42.92 -30.24
CA TRP A 668 -8.87 43.55 -29.52
C TRP A 668 -8.89 45.06 -29.72
N CYS A 669 -7.74 45.73 -29.58
CA CYS A 669 -7.64 47.16 -29.78
C CYS A 669 -7.97 47.58 -31.22
N HIS A 670 -7.60 46.78 -32.22
CA HIS A 670 -7.95 47.03 -33.62
C HIS A 670 -9.46 46.91 -33.84
N ALA A 671 -10.10 45.87 -33.30
CA ALA A 671 -11.56 45.72 -33.37
C ALA A 671 -12.33 46.80 -32.60
N HIS A 672 -11.69 47.45 -31.62
CA HIS A 672 -12.27 48.50 -30.77
C HIS A 672 -11.56 49.84 -30.94
N GLU A 673 -11.08 50.15 -32.16
CA GLU A 673 -10.34 51.39 -32.42
C GLU A 673 -11.20 52.63 -32.11
N SER A 674 -12.52 52.56 -32.33
CA SER A 674 -13.46 53.62 -31.95
C SER A 674 -13.47 53.91 -30.45
N ASP A 675 -13.12 52.92 -29.62
CA ASP A 675 -13.10 53.04 -28.17
C ASP A 675 -11.77 53.59 -27.66
N LEU A 676 -10.80 53.82 -28.56
CA LEU A 676 -9.46 54.30 -28.24
C LEU A 676 -9.28 55.72 -28.75
N TRP A 677 -8.82 56.61 -27.87
CA TRP A 677 -8.70 58.02 -28.20
C TRP A 677 -7.64 58.27 -29.27
N THR A 678 -7.98 59.10 -30.25
CA THR A 678 -7.11 59.69 -31.27
C THR A 678 -7.43 61.18 -31.43
N SER A 679 -6.52 61.95 -32.02
CA SER A 679 -6.80 63.36 -32.35
C SER A 679 -7.97 63.51 -33.33
N SER A 680 -8.20 62.51 -34.19
CA SER A 680 -9.27 62.47 -35.19
C SER A 680 -10.66 62.15 -34.62
N ASN A 681 -10.76 61.38 -33.53
CA ASN A 681 -12.05 60.97 -32.96
C ASN A 681 -12.43 61.70 -31.66
N ARG A 682 -11.69 62.76 -31.29
CA ARG A 682 -11.91 63.56 -30.07
C ARG A 682 -13.36 64.02 -29.86
N LEU A 683 -14.10 64.31 -30.93
CA LEU A 683 -15.48 64.82 -30.86
C LEU A 683 -16.55 63.73 -30.72
N TYR A 684 -16.16 62.45 -30.82
CA TYR A 684 -17.07 61.30 -30.81
C TYR A 684 -16.66 60.32 -29.72
N ALA A 685 -16.83 60.73 -28.46
CA ALA A 685 -16.51 59.87 -27.31
C ALA A 685 -17.49 58.66 -27.24
N PRO A 686 -16.99 57.44 -27.01
CA PRO A 686 -17.82 56.26 -26.83
C PRO A 686 -18.74 56.41 -25.61
N SER A 687 -19.95 55.83 -25.68
CA SER A 687 -20.89 55.82 -24.56
C SER A 687 -20.35 55.10 -23.31
N THR A 688 -19.40 54.19 -23.50
CA THR A 688 -18.72 53.45 -22.42
C THR A 688 -17.47 54.15 -21.87
N GLY A 689 -17.14 55.33 -22.39
CA GLY A 689 -15.87 56.03 -22.17
C GLY A 689 -14.71 55.40 -22.94
N TRP A 690 -13.59 56.13 -23.02
CA TRP A 690 -12.37 55.67 -23.70
C TRP A 690 -11.77 54.45 -22.99
N ALA A 691 -11.37 53.45 -23.76
CA ALA A 691 -10.61 52.29 -23.29
C ALA A 691 -9.10 52.58 -23.15
N GLY A 692 -8.64 53.68 -23.75
CA GLY A 692 -7.23 54.06 -23.80
C GLY A 692 -6.96 55.06 -24.92
N ARG A 693 -5.73 55.09 -25.41
CA ARG A 693 -5.24 55.90 -26.51
C ARG A 693 -4.52 55.03 -27.52
N TRP A 694 -5.00 55.04 -28.77
CA TRP A 694 -4.54 54.16 -29.84
C TRP A 694 -3.07 54.39 -30.19
N ARG A 695 -2.70 55.64 -30.51
CA ARG A 695 -1.31 56.01 -30.84
C ARG A 695 -0.86 57.19 -29.99
N VAL A 696 0.17 56.94 -29.18
CA VAL A 696 0.98 57.99 -28.58
C VAL A 696 2.16 58.21 -29.53
N THR A 697 2.19 59.36 -30.20
CA THR A 697 3.22 59.68 -31.18
C THR A 697 4.40 60.42 -30.55
N GLY A 698 5.60 60.10 -31.03
CA GLY A 698 6.84 60.76 -30.66
C GLY A 698 7.04 62.11 -31.33
N ARG A 699 8.15 62.79 -31.01
CA ARG A 699 8.51 64.10 -31.58
C ARG A 699 8.65 64.09 -33.11
N GLN A 700 8.86 62.93 -33.71
CA GLN A 700 9.02 62.74 -35.16
C GLN A 700 7.74 62.24 -35.85
N GLY A 701 6.61 62.13 -35.14
CA GLY A 701 5.32 61.71 -35.70
C GLY A 701 5.10 60.19 -35.78
N GLU A 702 6.11 59.38 -35.47
CA GLU A 702 5.98 57.93 -35.43
C GLU A 702 5.22 57.45 -34.17
N PRO A 703 4.43 56.36 -34.26
CA PRO A 703 3.75 55.78 -33.11
C PRO A 703 4.77 55.13 -32.15
N GLU A 704 4.86 55.63 -30.92
CA GLU A 704 5.78 55.12 -29.89
C GLU A 704 5.12 54.04 -29.01
N CYS A 705 3.86 54.22 -28.64
CA CYS A 705 3.14 53.25 -27.83
C CYS A 705 1.61 53.30 -27.99
N LEU A 706 0.98 52.16 -27.71
CA LEU A 706 -0.44 51.97 -27.45
C LEU A 706 -0.66 52.07 -25.93
N ALA A 707 -1.61 52.87 -25.46
CA ALA A 707 -1.85 53.04 -24.03
C ALA A 707 -3.27 52.61 -23.65
N LEU A 708 -3.41 51.72 -22.69
CA LEU A 708 -4.71 51.23 -22.21
C LEU A 708 -4.92 51.54 -20.73
N TYR A 709 -6.17 51.80 -20.34
CA TYR A 709 -6.49 51.87 -18.92
C TYR A 709 -6.22 50.51 -18.26
N PRO A 710 -5.59 50.46 -17.06
CA PRO A 710 -5.25 49.19 -16.41
C PRO A 710 -6.45 48.26 -16.25
N HIS A 711 -7.59 48.78 -15.76
CA HIS A 711 -8.81 47.98 -15.59
C HIS A 711 -9.41 47.45 -16.91
N ARG A 712 -9.17 48.14 -18.03
CA ARG A 712 -9.63 47.68 -19.36
C ARG A 712 -8.72 46.60 -19.90
N LEU A 713 -7.40 46.82 -19.81
CA LEU A 713 -6.43 45.80 -20.19
C LEU A 713 -6.60 44.53 -19.36
N ASP A 714 -6.79 44.67 -18.04
CA ASP A 714 -6.96 43.54 -17.13
C ASP A 714 -8.21 42.75 -17.50
N LYS A 715 -9.35 43.43 -17.75
CA LYS A 715 -10.56 42.78 -18.24
C LYS A 715 -10.35 42.04 -19.57
N VAL A 716 -9.69 42.66 -20.55
CA VAL A 716 -9.42 42.03 -21.86
C VAL A 716 -8.56 40.78 -21.69
N LEU A 717 -7.51 40.84 -20.86
CA LEU A 717 -6.65 39.70 -20.57
C LEU A 717 -7.40 38.58 -19.82
N GLU A 718 -8.18 38.94 -18.80
CA GLU A 718 -8.95 38.02 -17.97
C GLU A 718 -10.08 37.32 -18.74
N GLU A 719 -10.71 38.00 -19.72
CA GLU A 719 -11.70 37.39 -20.64
C GLU A 719 -11.13 36.20 -21.42
N ARG A 720 -9.81 36.12 -21.58
CA ARG A 720 -9.10 34.97 -22.19
C ARG A 720 -8.36 34.09 -21.18
N GLY A 721 -8.58 34.29 -19.89
CA GLY A 721 -7.95 33.49 -18.82
C GLY A 721 -6.47 33.82 -18.59
N PHE A 722 -6.03 35.04 -18.93
CA PHE A 722 -4.71 35.51 -18.55
C PHE A 722 -4.74 36.20 -17.19
N GLU A 723 -3.76 35.91 -16.32
CA GLU A 723 -3.53 36.68 -15.10
C GLU A 723 -2.85 38.01 -15.47
N ALA A 724 -3.61 39.10 -15.42
CA ALA A 724 -3.16 40.40 -15.94
C ALA A 724 -1.92 40.95 -15.23
N ALA A 725 -1.77 40.70 -13.93
CA ALA A 725 -0.57 41.09 -13.18
C ALA A 725 0.69 40.34 -13.68
N ALA A 726 0.60 39.03 -13.90
CA ALA A 726 1.70 38.22 -14.40
C ALA A 726 2.08 38.62 -15.84
N VAL A 727 1.11 38.83 -16.72
CA VAL A 727 1.37 39.27 -18.11
C VAL A 727 2.05 40.63 -18.15
N ARG A 728 1.59 41.60 -17.35
CA ARG A 728 2.22 42.94 -17.29
C ARG A 728 3.66 42.88 -16.78
N ARG A 729 3.95 41.99 -15.82
CA ARG A 729 5.33 41.75 -15.35
C ARG A 729 6.19 41.15 -16.46
N LEU A 730 5.70 40.13 -17.17
CA LEU A 730 6.40 39.53 -18.30
C LEU A 730 6.69 40.54 -19.42
N TRP A 731 5.72 41.39 -19.78
CA TRP A 731 5.93 42.45 -20.76
C TRP A 731 6.93 43.51 -20.28
N LYS A 732 6.96 43.81 -18.97
CA LYS A 732 7.98 44.70 -18.40
C LYS A 732 9.38 44.08 -18.47
N ASP A 733 9.52 42.82 -18.09
CA ASP A 733 10.80 42.09 -18.08
C ASP A 733 11.38 41.95 -19.51
N ARG A 734 10.51 41.98 -20.53
CA ARG A 734 10.86 42.03 -21.96
C ARG A 734 11.09 43.41 -22.53
N GLU A 735 10.99 44.44 -21.69
CA GLU A 735 11.04 45.84 -22.11
C GLU A 735 9.98 46.24 -23.14
N TRP A 736 8.84 45.53 -23.20
CA TRP A 736 7.71 45.81 -24.09
C TRP A 736 6.80 46.91 -23.56
N LEU A 737 6.92 47.28 -22.28
CA LEU A 737 6.20 48.40 -21.68
C LEU A 737 7.09 49.65 -21.57
N ARG A 738 6.53 50.82 -21.85
CA ARG A 738 7.09 52.09 -21.38
C ARG A 738 6.56 52.36 -19.99
N ALA A 739 7.42 52.22 -18.99
CA ALA A 739 7.12 52.57 -17.61
C ALA A 739 8.36 53.17 -16.94
N SER A 740 8.16 53.94 -15.87
CA SER A 740 9.25 54.38 -14.98
C SER A 740 9.71 53.23 -14.07
N ASP A 741 10.91 53.35 -13.50
CA ASP A 741 11.46 52.35 -12.57
C ASP A 741 10.44 51.96 -11.48
N GLY A 742 10.31 50.64 -11.26
CA GLY A 742 9.37 50.07 -10.31
C GLY A 742 7.88 50.02 -10.72
N LYS A 743 7.44 50.72 -11.78
CA LYS A 743 6.03 50.72 -12.23
C LYS A 743 5.79 49.89 -13.50
N THR A 744 4.52 49.61 -13.81
CA THR A 744 4.05 49.00 -15.07
C THR A 744 3.18 49.98 -15.89
N THR A 745 3.03 51.21 -15.41
CA THR A 745 2.19 52.26 -16.00
C THR A 745 3.00 53.51 -16.31
N LEU A 746 2.47 54.34 -17.21
CA LEU A 746 2.96 55.64 -17.63
C LEU A 746 1.81 56.65 -17.61
N LYS A 747 2.11 57.91 -17.29
CA LYS A 747 1.14 59.00 -17.45
C LYS A 747 0.96 59.34 -18.92
N VAL A 748 -0.26 59.20 -19.43
CA VAL A 748 -0.65 59.46 -20.81
C VAL A 748 -1.78 60.49 -20.85
N ARG A 749 -1.69 61.45 -21.76
CA ARG A 749 -2.70 62.50 -21.93
C ARG A 749 -3.82 62.03 -22.86
N ILE A 750 -5.06 62.18 -22.42
CA ILE A 750 -6.29 62.04 -23.21
C ILE A 750 -7.09 63.34 -23.05
N ASP A 751 -7.28 64.08 -24.14
CA ASP A 751 -7.90 65.41 -24.14
C ASP A 751 -7.23 66.40 -23.16
N ALA A 752 -7.94 66.87 -22.13
CA ALA A 752 -7.43 67.77 -21.10
C ALA A 752 -6.74 67.02 -19.94
N ASP A 753 -6.99 65.72 -19.78
CA ASP A 753 -6.59 64.96 -18.59
C ASP A 753 -5.32 64.14 -18.83
N THR A 754 -4.54 63.96 -17.76
CA THR A 754 -3.35 63.10 -17.75
C THR A 754 -3.57 61.95 -16.79
N ILE A 755 -3.57 60.71 -17.29
CA ILE A 755 -4.00 59.54 -16.55
C ILE A 755 -2.94 58.43 -16.64
N GLU A 756 -2.78 57.63 -15.58
CA GLU A 756 -1.86 56.48 -15.60
C GLU A 756 -2.46 55.31 -16.41
N MET A 757 -1.70 54.86 -17.41
CA MET A 757 -2.09 53.82 -18.36
C MET A 757 -0.95 52.82 -18.54
N VAL A 758 -1.27 51.60 -18.96
CA VAL A 758 -0.28 50.62 -19.39
C VAL A 758 0.11 50.96 -20.83
N ALA A 759 1.33 51.45 -21.02
CA ALA A 759 1.84 51.88 -22.31
C ALA A 759 2.69 50.77 -22.95
N ILE A 760 2.12 50.07 -23.94
CA ILE A 760 2.75 48.99 -24.69
C ILE A 760 3.50 49.61 -25.88
N ARG A 761 4.79 49.34 -26.01
CA ARG A 761 5.62 49.90 -27.08
C ARG A 761 5.17 49.38 -28.45
N TRP A 762 5.23 50.27 -29.43
CA TRP A 762 4.78 49.95 -30.78
C TRP A 762 5.71 48.96 -31.50
N ASP A 763 7.01 48.98 -31.19
CA ASP A 763 8.00 48.01 -31.71
C ASP A 763 7.69 46.58 -31.25
N ALA A 764 7.28 46.39 -30.00
CA ALA A 764 6.84 45.11 -29.47
C ALA A 764 5.59 44.60 -30.22
N ILE A 765 4.59 45.47 -30.46
CA ILE A 765 3.39 45.12 -31.23
C ILE A 765 3.77 44.68 -32.65
N ARG A 766 4.65 45.43 -33.34
CA ARG A 766 5.12 45.09 -34.69
C ARG A 766 5.89 43.77 -34.73
N SER A 767 6.73 43.52 -33.73
CA SER A 767 7.52 42.29 -33.66
C SER A 767 6.66 41.03 -33.52
N VAL A 768 5.48 41.17 -32.92
CA VAL A 768 4.58 40.06 -32.57
C VAL A 768 3.46 39.87 -33.59
N MET A 769 3.01 40.93 -34.27
CA MET A 769 1.96 40.88 -35.30
C MET A 769 2.50 40.60 -36.72
N GLY A 770 3.81 40.72 -36.94
CA GLY A 770 4.40 40.62 -38.28
C GLY A 770 4.20 41.90 -39.11
N THR A 771 5.06 42.12 -40.10
CA THR A 771 5.21 43.41 -40.80
C THR A 771 4.03 43.82 -41.69
N GLU A 772 3.10 42.93 -42.03
CA GLU A 772 1.97 43.22 -42.93
C GLU A 772 0.68 43.65 -42.20
N GLU A 773 0.37 43.13 -41.01
CA GLU A 773 -0.85 43.49 -40.27
C GLU A 773 -0.73 44.81 -39.49
N ALA A 774 0.50 45.21 -39.13
CA ALA A 774 0.71 46.39 -38.28
C ALA A 774 0.71 47.74 -39.02
N VAL A 775 0.53 47.75 -40.35
CA VAL A 775 0.60 48.95 -41.21
C VAL A 775 -0.74 49.30 -41.87
N ALA A 776 -1.73 48.40 -41.85
CA ALA A 776 -3.12 48.73 -42.19
C ALA A 776 -3.81 49.40 -41.00
#